data_AF-A0A6I8PYU9-F1
#
_entry.id   AF-A0A6I8PYU9-F1
#
_cell.length_a   1.000
_cell.length_b   1.000
_cell.length_c   1.000
_cell.angle_alpha   90.00
_cell.angle_beta   90.00
_cell.angle_gamma   90.00
#
_symmetry.space_group_name_H-M   'P 1'
#
loop_
_entity.id
_entity.type
_entity.pdbx_description
1 polymer ?
#
loop_
_entity_poly.entity_id
_entity_poly.type
_entity_poly.pdbx_seq_one_letter_code
_entity_poly.pdbx_strand_id
1 'polypeptide(L)'
;CMSHTVHRCSDTQIDVDGGKKLDIFDINEGAGLDLFEGDIILADTNQRNSIIGDRYRWPIPVPYFLEDSLEINAKALVLEAFERYRLKTCIDFKPWEGEPNYISVFKDSGCYSYVGNLRQGKQQLSLGVNCDRIATIQHEFLHALGFWHEQSRADRDDYVTIVWDRILPGREHNFNVYDDTRSNSLNVPYDYTSVMHYSKTAFQNGSEPTIVTKIDAFSDVIGQRMDFSDYDLEKLNRLYNCSSSISFMDSCTFEYNNICGMIQGTGDNSDWNHVLLSAAGPSNDHTHLGNCKDSGYYMHFSTSTGNAGDKALLESRLFYPKRGFQCLEFFYYYNGNENDALNIWIREYTEASPNGTLTFITSIKGNPAEYWQLHHVSLNVKNKFRVVFEGVKGNGPSNGGFAIDDINFSEALCPHYIWHIRNFTHESIKENGRIYSPPLYSKDGYAYQVQVRPNGPADSPYDLAIYFHLISGANDDTLQWPCSLRQAKMELMDQNPDIRKRMSNQRSITTDPTQVASNGDLFWDKPAKVGTSVTFPNGTQFFRGPGYGTSAFISHDRLHSRDFLKGGDAFFLLSVEDVSHLSASQPTPVPTTTTKPPVTDIPSPTKPGPDVPKECEGFGCKNDGVCVLENEKPVCRCKVTKDWWYVGDKCERKVSSQDTLVIAVSSSVTIFAVMLIITLTSVLCLKKKHKKQIAKAGKAQTTENAYTF
;
A
#
# COMPACT_ATOMS: atom_id res chain seq x y z
N CYS A 1 2.61 58.21 30.54
CA CYS A 1 1.75 57.46 29.60
C CYS A 1 2.59 57.02 28.41
N MET A 2 3.28 55.88 28.49
CA MET A 2 3.87 55.23 27.32
C MET A 2 3.03 54.01 27.01
N SER A 3 2.37 54.05 25.86
CA SER A 3 1.51 53.00 25.33
C SER A 3 2.39 51.84 24.86
N HIS A 4 2.32 50.71 25.55
CA HIS A 4 2.79 49.43 25.04
C HIS A 4 1.77 48.91 24.03
N THR A 5 2.00 49.18 22.75
CA THR A 5 1.34 48.43 21.68
C THR A 5 2.19 47.20 21.39
N VAL A 6 1.90 46.10 22.08
CA VAL A 6 2.46 44.79 21.74
C VAL A 6 1.77 44.35 20.44
N HIS A 7 2.49 44.45 19.33
CA HIS A 7 2.12 43.72 18.12
C HIS A 7 2.12 42.22 18.45
N ARG A 8 0.93 41.61 18.63
CA ARG A 8 0.75 40.16 18.58
C ARG A 8 1.02 39.70 17.15
N CYS A 9 2.28 39.41 16.83
CA CYS A 9 2.69 38.81 15.57
C CYS A 9 3.51 37.56 15.90
N SER A 10 2.83 36.42 16.02
CA SER A 10 3.41 35.08 15.90
C SER A 10 2.26 34.08 15.93
N ASP A 11 1.93 33.46 14.79
CA ASP A 11 1.15 32.22 14.80
C ASP A 11 1.91 31.22 15.69
N THR A 12 1.36 30.87 16.85
CA THR A 12 1.95 29.85 17.72
C THR A 12 1.82 28.50 17.03
N GLN A 13 2.94 27.94 16.58
CA GLN A 13 3.02 26.60 16.01
C GLN A 13 3.77 25.71 16.99
N ILE A 14 3.18 24.58 17.34
CA ILE A 14 3.85 23.52 18.10
C ILE A 14 4.29 22.46 17.10
N ASP A 15 5.59 22.23 17.09
CA ASP A 15 6.21 21.12 16.40
C ASP A 15 6.31 19.92 17.35
N VAL A 16 5.60 18.84 17.02
CA VAL A 16 5.59 17.60 17.81
C VAL A 16 6.97 16.94 17.85
N ASP A 17 7.82 17.19 16.86
CA ASP A 17 9.17 16.64 16.82
C ASP A 17 10.22 17.60 17.42
N GLY A 18 9.79 18.77 17.91
CA GLY A 18 10.65 19.73 18.62
C GLY A 18 11.84 20.24 17.79
N GLY A 19 11.65 20.41 16.48
CA GLY A 19 12.70 20.81 15.53
C GLY A 19 13.71 19.72 15.22
N LYS A 20 13.45 18.46 15.62
CA LYS A 20 14.37 17.34 15.45
C LYS A 20 13.78 16.27 14.55
N LYS A 21 14.64 15.52 13.87
CA LYS A 21 14.27 14.35 13.08
C LYS A 21 14.74 13.08 13.80
N LEU A 22 14.14 12.81 14.95
CA LEU A 22 14.48 11.62 15.74
C LEU A 22 13.92 10.37 15.07
N ASP A 23 14.77 9.38 14.87
CA ASP A 23 14.41 8.01 14.49
C ASP A 23 14.23 7.13 15.75
N ILE A 24 13.77 5.89 15.58
CA ILE A 24 13.55 4.91 16.66
C ILE A 24 14.79 4.79 17.56
N PHE A 25 15.97 4.65 16.94
CA PHE A 25 17.23 4.50 17.64
C PHE A 25 17.62 5.74 18.44
N ASP A 26 17.31 6.94 17.94
CA ASP A 26 17.58 8.19 18.66
C ASP A 26 16.65 8.35 19.86
N ILE A 27 15.39 7.93 19.72
CA ILE A 27 14.39 7.94 20.81
C ILE A 27 14.84 6.99 21.93
N ASN A 28 15.23 5.77 21.59
CA ASN A 28 15.64 4.77 22.57
C ASN A 28 16.99 5.11 23.23
N GLU A 29 17.94 5.62 22.46
CA GLU A 29 19.21 6.12 22.99
C GLU A 29 18.98 7.30 23.94
N GLY A 30 18.13 8.26 23.55
CA GLY A 30 17.76 9.40 24.39
C GLY A 30 17.01 9.00 25.67
N ALA A 31 16.33 7.86 25.66
CA ALA A 31 15.71 7.25 26.83
C ALA A 31 16.69 6.41 27.69
N GLY A 32 17.95 6.25 27.26
CA GLY A 32 18.98 5.49 27.97
C GLY A 32 18.76 3.97 27.93
N LEU A 33 18.06 3.47 26.91
CA LEU A 33 17.80 2.04 26.75
C LEU A 33 18.97 1.35 26.04
N ASP A 34 19.46 0.26 26.63
CA ASP A 34 20.51 -0.58 26.03
C ASP A 34 19.89 -1.87 25.49
N LEU A 35 19.08 -1.70 24.44
CA LEU A 35 18.39 -2.80 23.75
C LEU A 35 19.26 -3.34 22.62
N PHE A 36 19.03 -4.60 22.28
CA PHE A 36 19.74 -5.22 21.17
C PHE A 36 19.37 -4.51 19.87
N GLU A 37 20.37 -4.05 19.12
CA GLU A 37 20.11 -3.25 17.91
C GLU A 37 19.16 -2.08 18.17
N GLY A 38 19.24 -1.47 19.36
CA GLY A 38 18.49 -0.26 19.68
C GLY A 38 17.04 -0.44 20.08
N ASP A 39 16.32 -1.42 19.55
CA ASP A 39 14.86 -1.58 19.73
C ASP A 39 14.39 -3.04 19.79
N ILE A 40 15.30 -4.01 19.87
CA ILE A 40 14.95 -5.43 20.01
C ILE A 40 15.17 -5.89 21.46
N ILE A 41 14.12 -6.49 22.04
CA ILE A 41 14.25 -7.25 23.28
C ILE A 41 14.61 -8.71 22.94
N LEU A 42 15.66 -9.23 23.56
CA LEU A 42 16.04 -10.64 23.48
C LEU A 42 15.40 -11.45 24.62
N ALA A 43 14.80 -12.60 24.28
CA ALA A 43 14.08 -13.44 25.23
C ALA A 43 14.96 -14.18 26.25
N ASP A 44 16.25 -14.42 25.94
CA ASP A 44 17.21 -15.09 26.84
C ASP A 44 18.66 -14.72 26.47
N THR A 45 19.50 -14.35 27.45
CA THR A 45 20.90 -13.94 27.23
C THR A 45 21.84 -15.10 26.90
N ASN A 46 21.41 -16.35 27.15
CA ASN A 46 22.22 -17.56 26.94
C ASN A 46 21.84 -18.40 25.71
N GLN A 47 20.76 -18.06 25.02
CA GLN A 47 20.41 -18.67 23.73
C GLN A 47 20.51 -17.61 22.65
N ARG A 48 21.57 -17.72 21.83
CA ARG A 48 21.81 -16.92 20.62
C ARG A 48 20.75 -17.27 19.57
N ASN A 49 19.51 -16.87 19.83
CA ASN A 49 18.34 -17.40 19.14
C ASN A 49 18.22 -16.84 17.72
N SER A 50 18.48 -17.75 16.79
CA SER A 50 18.02 -17.70 15.41
C SER A 50 16.50 -17.66 15.33
N ILE A 51 15.94 -16.69 14.61
CA ILE A 51 14.50 -16.74 14.28
C ILE A 51 14.37 -17.28 12.87
N ILE A 52 14.69 -18.57 12.78
CA ILE A 52 14.36 -19.42 11.65
C ILE A 52 13.56 -20.58 12.23
N GLY A 53 12.31 -20.71 11.78
CA GLY A 53 11.45 -21.83 12.14
C GLY A 53 9.99 -21.44 12.34
N ASP A 54 9.10 -22.29 11.82
CA ASP A 54 7.64 -22.09 11.85
C ASP A 54 7.08 -21.92 13.28
N ARG A 55 7.81 -22.37 14.31
CA ARG A 55 7.42 -22.21 15.71
C ARG A 55 7.31 -20.75 16.14
N TYR A 56 8.09 -19.84 15.55
CA TYR A 56 8.10 -18.42 15.90
C TYR A 56 7.11 -17.58 15.09
N ARG A 57 6.30 -18.21 14.23
CA ARG A 57 5.27 -17.49 13.47
C ARG A 57 4.03 -17.28 14.33
N TRP A 58 3.43 -16.10 14.20
CA TRP A 58 2.11 -15.84 14.75
C TRP A 58 1.02 -16.56 13.93
N PRO A 59 -0.06 -17.06 14.56
CA PRO A 59 -1.27 -17.38 13.82
C PRO A 59 -1.88 -16.10 13.24
N ILE A 60 -2.61 -16.23 12.13
CA ILE A 60 -3.39 -15.14 11.53
C ILE A 60 -4.88 -15.44 11.74
N PRO A 61 -5.69 -14.48 12.24
CA PRO A 61 -5.31 -13.14 12.68
C PRO A 61 -4.45 -13.12 13.95
N VAL A 62 -3.52 -12.17 14.05
CA VAL A 62 -2.65 -11.95 15.22
C VAL A 62 -3.46 -11.30 16.35
N PRO A 63 -3.59 -11.93 17.53
CA PRO A 63 -4.30 -11.34 18.65
C PRO A 63 -3.52 -10.16 19.24
N TYR A 64 -4.19 -9.02 19.46
CA TYR A 64 -3.59 -7.83 20.07
C TYR A 64 -4.41 -7.28 21.23
N PHE A 65 -3.74 -6.58 22.14
CA PHE A 65 -4.35 -5.81 23.22
C PHE A 65 -3.69 -4.43 23.30
N LEU A 66 -4.47 -3.36 23.27
CA LEU A 66 -4.00 -1.97 23.39
C LEU A 66 -4.20 -1.52 24.83
N GLU A 67 -3.11 -1.44 25.60
CA GLU A 67 -3.14 -1.06 27.01
C GLU A 67 -3.57 0.40 27.20
N ASP A 68 -4.15 0.70 28.37
CA ASP A 68 -4.61 2.05 28.71
C ASP A 68 -3.49 3.07 28.88
N SER A 69 -2.25 2.61 29.04
CA SER A 69 -1.08 3.49 29.09
C SER A 69 -0.77 4.15 27.74
N LEU A 70 -1.23 3.59 26.62
CA LEU A 70 -1.01 4.16 25.29
C LEU A 70 -1.72 5.50 25.13
N GLU A 71 -1.01 6.43 24.49
CA GLU A 71 -1.61 7.67 24.01
C GLU A 71 -2.72 7.37 22.98
N ILE A 72 -3.80 8.15 23.01
CA ILE A 72 -4.93 7.93 22.10
C ILE A 72 -4.50 8.05 20.63
N ASN A 73 -3.57 8.95 20.32
CA ASN A 73 -3.00 9.06 18.98
C ASN A 73 -2.31 7.76 18.54
N ALA A 74 -1.51 7.16 19.42
CA ALA A 74 -0.84 5.89 19.19
C ALA A 74 -1.84 4.73 19.02
N LYS A 75 -2.88 4.64 19.87
CA LYS A 75 -3.94 3.61 19.73
C LYS A 75 -4.58 3.65 18.35
N ALA A 76 -4.97 4.85 17.89
CA ALA A 76 -5.59 5.00 16.58
C ALA A 76 -4.61 4.70 15.42
N LEU A 77 -3.35 5.13 15.53
CA LEU A 77 -2.32 4.82 14.54
C LEU A 77 -1.96 3.33 14.47
N VAL A 78 -2.07 2.58 15.58
CA VAL A 78 -1.90 1.12 15.56
C VAL A 78 -3.00 0.45 14.73
N LEU A 79 -4.25 0.86 14.92
CA LEU A 79 -5.36 0.36 14.11
C LEU A 79 -5.20 0.72 12.63
N GLU A 80 -4.64 1.89 12.34
CA GLU A 80 -4.34 2.31 10.98
C GLU A 80 -3.17 1.53 10.35
N ALA A 81 -2.11 1.24 11.12
CA ALA A 81 -1.04 0.35 10.68
C ALA A 81 -1.58 -1.03 10.32
N PHE A 82 -2.57 -1.55 11.07
CA PHE A 82 -3.26 -2.81 10.71
C PHE A 82 -4.00 -2.71 9.37
N GLU A 83 -4.56 -1.56 9.01
CA GLU A 83 -5.16 -1.37 7.68
C GLU A 83 -4.10 -1.43 6.56
N ARG A 84 -2.88 -0.93 6.79
CA ARG A 84 -1.77 -1.09 5.83
C ARG A 84 -1.35 -2.55 5.66
N TYR A 85 -1.26 -3.30 6.77
CA TYR A 85 -1.04 -4.76 6.71
C TYR A 85 -2.15 -5.48 5.94
N ARG A 86 -3.43 -5.19 6.23
CA ARG A 86 -4.60 -5.79 5.56
C ARG A 86 -4.64 -5.49 4.06
N LEU A 87 -4.16 -4.33 3.64
CA LEU A 87 -4.12 -3.94 2.23
C LEU A 87 -3.00 -4.64 1.46
N LYS A 88 -1.82 -4.74 2.06
CA LYS A 88 -0.58 -5.14 1.37
C LYS A 88 -0.16 -6.59 1.62
N THR A 89 -0.78 -7.26 2.58
CA THR A 89 -0.41 -8.61 3.02
C THR A 89 -1.66 -9.44 3.39
N CYS A 90 -1.46 -10.73 3.66
CA CYS A 90 -2.48 -11.57 4.26
C CYS A 90 -2.52 -11.50 5.80
N ILE A 91 -1.64 -10.71 6.43
CA ILE A 91 -1.60 -10.55 7.89
C ILE A 91 -2.81 -9.74 8.34
N ASP A 92 -3.57 -10.30 9.26
CA ASP A 92 -4.69 -9.65 9.94
C ASP A 92 -4.41 -9.55 11.43
N PHE A 93 -5.15 -8.67 12.10
CA PHE A 93 -5.09 -8.42 13.53
C PHE A 93 -6.49 -8.47 14.12
N LYS A 94 -6.64 -9.05 15.31
CA LYS A 94 -7.93 -9.06 16.02
C LYS A 94 -7.73 -8.77 17.51
N PRO A 95 -8.71 -8.13 18.19
CA PRO A 95 -8.66 -7.99 19.63
C PRO A 95 -8.46 -9.35 20.31
N TRP A 96 -7.69 -9.37 21.39
CA TRP A 96 -7.42 -10.57 22.17
C TRP A 96 -8.70 -11.05 22.88
N GLU A 97 -9.07 -12.31 22.64
CA GLU A 97 -10.30 -12.95 23.14
C GLU A 97 -9.99 -14.14 24.07
N GLY A 98 -8.74 -14.28 24.51
CA GLY A 98 -8.28 -15.34 25.41
C GLY A 98 -7.31 -16.32 24.74
N GLU A 99 -6.77 -15.98 23.57
CA GLU A 99 -5.72 -16.75 22.92
C GLU A 99 -4.50 -16.91 23.84
N PRO A 100 -3.81 -18.06 23.77
CA PRO A 100 -2.69 -18.35 24.66
C PRO A 100 -1.49 -17.43 24.44
N ASN A 101 -1.40 -16.74 23.31
CA ASN A 101 -0.34 -15.77 23.01
C ASN A 101 -0.94 -14.58 22.28
N TYR A 102 -0.51 -13.36 22.64
CA TYR A 102 -0.99 -12.12 22.03
C TYR A 102 0.05 -11.01 22.18
N ILE A 103 -0.04 -10.00 21.32
CA ILE A 103 0.80 -8.80 21.41
C ILE A 103 0.08 -7.78 22.31
N SER A 104 0.70 -7.39 23.41
CA SER A 104 0.26 -6.31 24.29
C SER A 104 1.04 -5.05 23.96
N VAL A 105 0.37 -4.10 23.32
CA VAL A 105 0.93 -2.82 22.93
C VAL A 105 0.72 -1.85 24.10
N PHE A 106 1.79 -1.24 24.58
CA PHE A 106 1.76 -0.41 25.77
C PHE A 106 2.75 0.76 25.67
N LYS A 107 2.55 1.79 26.49
CA LYS A 107 3.50 2.90 26.58
C LYS A 107 4.56 2.61 27.63
N ASP A 108 5.79 2.39 27.18
CA ASP A 108 7.00 2.41 28.02
C ASP A 108 7.93 3.56 27.57
N SER A 109 9.14 3.61 28.10
CA SER A 109 10.24 4.38 27.51
C SER A 109 10.66 3.75 26.18
N GLY A 110 10.63 4.52 25.08
CA GLY A 110 11.11 4.07 23.77
C GLY A 110 10.13 3.23 22.94
N CYS A 111 10.55 2.86 21.73
CA CYS A 111 9.83 2.01 20.78
C CYS A 111 10.60 0.70 20.66
N TYR A 112 9.98 -0.45 20.94
CA TYR A 112 10.68 -1.72 20.84
C TYR A 112 9.74 -2.91 20.79
N SER A 113 10.27 -4.03 20.34
CA SER A 113 9.54 -5.29 20.22
C SER A 113 10.45 -6.49 20.43
N TYR A 114 9.83 -7.65 20.68
CA TYR A 114 10.52 -8.91 20.51
C TYR A 114 10.48 -9.32 19.05
N VAL A 115 11.47 -10.08 18.59
CA VAL A 115 11.42 -10.65 17.25
C VAL A 115 10.64 -11.99 17.28
N GLY A 116 9.57 -12.09 16.49
CA GLY A 116 8.73 -13.30 16.37
C GLY A 116 7.80 -13.59 17.56
N ASN A 117 7.02 -14.68 17.48
CA ASN A 117 6.16 -15.18 18.54
C ASN A 117 6.95 -16.07 19.52
N LEU A 118 7.20 -15.56 20.72
CA LEU A 118 7.95 -16.29 21.76
C LEU A 118 7.13 -17.37 22.48
N ARG A 119 5.82 -17.42 22.24
CA ARG A 119 4.88 -18.36 22.87
C ARG A 119 4.85 -18.29 24.40
N GLN A 120 4.96 -17.08 24.94
CA GLN A 120 5.07 -16.82 26.38
C GLN A 120 3.81 -16.22 27.02
N GLY A 121 2.66 -16.22 26.32
CA GLY A 121 1.48 -15.49 26.79
C GLY A 121 1.46 -14.05 26.28
N LYS A 122 1.40 -13.12 27.24
CA LYS A 122 1.47 -11.68 26.98
C LYS A 122 2.86 -11.33 26.45
N GLN A 123 2.97 -10.97 25.17
CA GLN A 123 4.22 -10.47 24.58
C GLN A 123 4.14 -8.96 24.42
N GLN A 124 5.03 -8.23 25.08
CA GLN A 124 5.02 -6.78 25.11
C GLN A 124 5.61 -6.18 23.82
N LEU A 125 5.03 -5.07 23.36
CA LEU A 125 5.52 -4.19 22.31
C LEU A 125 5.36 -2.75 22.81
N SER A 126 6.46 -2.00 22.96
CA SER A 126 6.41 -0.64 23.46
C SER A 126 6.22 0.36 22.33
N LEU A 127 5.30 1.30 22.54
CA LEU A 127 5.17 2.54 21.78
C LEU A 127 5.16 3.71 22.77
N GLY A 128 6.36 4.18 23.09
CA GLY A 128 6.61 5.31 23.97
C GLY A 128 6.31 6.68 23.35
N VAL A 129 6.78 7.72 24.04
CA VAL A 129 6.71 9.10 23.54
C VAL A 129 7.51 9.24 22.23
N ASN A 130 6.92 9.89 21.22
CA ASN A 130 7.45 10.06 19.86
C ASN A 130 7.48 8.79 18.98
N CYS A 131 6.95 7.65 19.46
CA CYS A 131 6.81 6.42 18.69
C CYS A 131 5.50 6.34 17.89
N ASP A 132 4.63 7.35 18.02
CA ASP A 132 3.32 7.46 17.39
C ASP A 132 3.44 7.92 15.91
N ARG A 133 4.22 7.17 15.14
CA ARG A 133 4.37 7.31 13.69
C ARG A 133 4.03 5.98 13.02
N ILE A 134 3.26 6.03 11.94
CA ILE A 134 2.75 4.80 11.31
C ILE A 134 3.88 3.84 10.89
N ALA A 135 4.98 4.37 10.33
CA ALA A 135 6.12 3.56 9.93
C ALA A 135 6.89 2.97 11.11
N THR A 136 6.97 3.67 12.25
CA THR A 136 7.53 3.12 13.50
C THR A 136 6.70 1.96 13.99
N ILE A 137 5.37 2.09 14.00
CA ILE A 137 4.48 0.99 14.39
C ILE A 137 4.63 -0.19 13.42
N GLN A 138 4.68 0.06 12.11
CA GLN A 138 4.91 -0.97 11.11
C GLN A 138 6.22 -1.72 11.36
N HIS A 139 7.30 -0.99 11.68
CA HIS A 139 8.62 -1.52 12.04
C HIS A 139 8.56 -2.44 13.26
N GLU A 140 7.98 -1.99 14.37
CA GLU A 140 7.86 -2.80 15.60
C GLU A 140 7.00 -4.06 15.41
N PHE A 141 5.97 -3.98 14.57
CA PHE A 141 5.17 -5.13 14.21
C PHE A 141 5.90 -6.08 13.25
N LEU A 142 6.79 -5.59 12.38
CA LEU A 142 7.66 -6.46 11.57
C LEU A 142 8.64 -7.23 12.46
N HIS A 143 9.21 -6.60 13.49
CA HIS A 143 9.92 -7.32 14.54
C HIS A 143 9.04 -8.40 15.15
N ALA A 144 7.85 -8.05 15.65
CA ALA A 144 6.94 -9.03 16.24
C ALA A 144 6.59 -10.19 15.29
N LEU A 145 6.54 -9.96 13.97
CA LEU A 145 6.28 -10.96 12.93
C LEU A 145 7.52 -11.80 12.55
N GLY A 146 8.71 -11.45 13.04
CA GLY A 146 9.92 -12.27 12.92
C GLY A 146 11.06 -11.65 12.11
N PHE A 147 11.01 -10.35 11.81
CA PHE A 147 12.04 -9.67 11.03
C PHE A 147 13.09 -9.00 11.92
N TRP A 148 14.36 -9.13 11.52
CA TRP A 148 15.48 -8.35 12.05
C TRP A 148 15.73 -7.14 11.16
N HIS A 149 16.68 -6.29 11.54
CA HIS A 149 17.10 -5.17 10.71
C HIS A 149 17.79 -5.60 9.41
N GLU A 150 17.64 -4.78 8.37
CA GLU A 150 18.24 -5.04 7.05
C GLU A 150 19.76 -4.89 7.08
N GLN A 151 20.31 -3.91 7.82
CA GLN A 151 21.76 -3.69 7.90
C GLN A 151 22.52 -4.74 8.73
N SER A 152 21.81 -5.70 9.32
CA SER A 152 22.39 -6.81 10.09
C SER A 152 22.48 -8.11 9.29
N ARG A 153 22.09 -8.08 8.00
CA ARG A 153 22.24 -9.22 7.09
C ARG A 153 23.69 -9.66 6.96
N ALA A 154 23.88 -10.97 6.73
CA ALA A 154 25.18 -11.58 6.52
C ALA A 154 25.97 -10.97 5.34
N ASP A 155 25.27 -10.51 4.30
CA ASP A 155 25.81 -9.93 3.08
C ASP A 155 25.89 -8.39 3.11
N ARG A 156 25.56 -7.73 4.24
CA ARG A 156 25.42 -6.26 4.30
C ARG A 156 26.71 -5.52 3.94
N ASP A 157 27.87 -6.09 4.27
CA ASP A 157 29.17 -5.48 3.99
C ASP A 157 29.48 -5.42 2.48
N ASP A 158 28.69 -6.07 1.62
CA ASP A 158 28.75 -5.89 0.17
C ASP A 158 28.06 -4.61 -0.30
N TYR A 159 27.15 -4.05 0.50
CA TYR A 159 26.24 -2.95 0.14
C TYR A 159 26.52 -1.65 0.91
N VAL A 160 26.96 -1.77 2.16
CA VAL A 160 27.26 -0.65 3.05
C VAL A 160 28.60 -0.83 3.73
N THR A 161 29.16 0.27 4.22
CA THR A 161 30.35 0.31 5.06
C THR A 161 29.96 0.87 6.42
N ILE A 162 30.25 0.11 7.48
CA ILE A 162 30.11 0.59 8.85
C ILE A 162 31.38 1.35 9.24
N VAL A 163 31.24 2.60 9.62
CA VAL A 163 32.33 3.46 10.04
C VAL A 163 32.44 3.42 11.57
N TRP A 164 33.11 2.39 12.06
CA TRP A 164 33.17 2.03 13.48
C TRP A 164 33.61 3.19 14.40
N ASP A 165 34.59 4.00 13.96
CA ASP A 165 35.12 5.14 14.75
C ASP A 165 34.08 6.25 15.01
N ARG A 166 32.95 6.23 14.30
CA ARG A 166 31.87 7.22 14.42
C ARG A 166 30.69 6.71 15.25
N ILE A 167 30.74 5.48 15.75
CA ILE A 167 29.69 4.92 16.59
C ILE A 167 29.89 5.40 18.03
N LEU A 168 28.79 5.68 18.74
CA LEU A 168 28.82 5.96 20.17
C LEU A 168 29.48 4.79 20.94
N PRO A 169 30.45 5.05 21.83
CA PRO A 169 31.11 3.98 22.59
C PRO A 169 30.11 3.09 23.32
N GLY A 170 30.21 1.77 23.13
CA GLY A 170 29.29 0.78 23.70
C GLY A 170 28.13 0.39 22.78
N ARG A 171 27.92 1.10 21.66
CA ARG A 171 26.85 0.82 20.67
C ARG A 171 27.33 0.07 19.42
N GLU A 172 28.59 -0.35 19.38
CA GLU A 172 29.16 -1.10 18.27
C GLU A 172 28.40 -2.41 18.01
N HIS A 173 27.87 -3.01 19.08
CA HIS A 173 27.13 -4.27 19.00
C HIS A 173 25.83 -4.18 18.18
N ASN A 174 25.27 -2.98 18.00
CA ASN A 174 24.08 -2.73 17.18
C ASN A 174 24.35 -2.84 15.66
N PHE A 175 25.61 -2.96 15.27
CA PHE A 175 26.04 -3.09 13.88
C PHE A 175 26.63 -4.46 13.57
N ASN A 176 26.43 -5.45 14.45
CA ASN A 176 26.88 -6.81 14.20
C ASN A 176 26.09 -7.46 13.06
N VAL A 177 26.77 -8.25 12.23
CA VAL A 177 26.13 -9.08 11.20
C VAL A 177 25.70 -10.42 11.77
N TYR A 178 24.64 -11.01 11.24
CA TYR A 178 24.23 -12.37 11.58
C TYR A 178 24.15 -13.26 10.35
N ASP A 179 24.61 -14.49 10.51
CA ASP A 179 24.61 -15.50 9.46
C ASP A 179 23.20 -16.02 9.12
N ASP A 180 23.15 -16.81 8.06
CA ASP A 180 21.94 -17.46 7.53
C ASP A 180 21.31 -18.46 8.52
N THR A 181 21.97 -18.76 9.64
CA THR A 181 21.35 -19.57 10.69
C THR A 181 20.44 -18.71 11.56
N ARG A 182 20.67 -17.40 11.67
CA ARG A 182 19.90 -16.48 12.53
C ARG A 182 18.91 -15.60 11.78
N SER A 183 19.27 -15.15 10.58
CA SER A 183 18.42 -14.33 9.70
C SER A 183 18.37 -14.97 8.32
N ASN A 184 17.19 -15.05 7.72
CA ASN A 184 17.04 -15.60 6.37
C ASN A 184 16.63 -14.47 5.40
N SER A 185 17.43 -14.25 4.36
CA SER A 185 17.13 -13.25 3.32
C SER A 185 15.90 -13.59 2.49
N LEU A 186 15.39 -14.83 2.60
CA LEU A 186 14.29 -15.40 1.83
C LEU A 186 14.50 -15.29 0.32
N ASN A 187 15.78 -15.29 -0.11
CA ASN A 187 16.19 -15.08 -1.49
C ASN A 187 15.63 -13.76 -2.08
N VAL A 188 15.73 -12.67 -1.29
CA VAL A 188 15.41 -11.30 -1.68
C VAL A 188 16.70 -10.46 -1.62
N PRO A 189 16.98 -9.61 -2.62
CA PRO A 189 18.16 -8.74 -2.63
C PRO A 189 18.24 -7.83 -1.40
N TYR A 190 19.42 -7.24 -1.15
CA TYR A 190 19.57 -6.20 -0.13
C TYR A 190 18.71 -4.98 -0.45
N ASP A 191 18.00 -4.46 0.55
CA ASP A 191 17.02 -3.40 0.37
C ASP A 191 17.41 -2.09 1.08
N TYR A 192 17.98 -1.14 0.34
CA TYR A 192 18.24 0.21 0.86
C TYR A 192 16.96 0.97 1.26
N THR A 193 15.80 0.58 0.74
CA THR A 193 14.50 1.23 1.02
C THR A 193 13.70 0.56 2.13
N SER A 194 14.23 -0.51 2.75
CA SER A 194 13.53 -1.24 3.80
C SER A 194 13.20 -0.33 4.98
N VAL A 195 11.98 -0.45 5.50
CA VAL A 195 11.59 0.21 6.76
C VAL A 195 12.38 -0.35 7.96
N MET A 196 12.95 -1.55 7.80
CA MET A 196 13.83 -2.22 8.78
C MET A 196 15.30 -1.83 8.63
N HIS A 197 15.65 -0.88 7.74
CA HIS A 197 17.02 -0.38 7.62
C HIS A 197 17.24 0.83 8.54
N TYR A 198 18.40 0.85 9.20
CA TYR A 198 18.88 2.03 9.93
C TYR A 198 19.07 3.24 9.02
N SER A 199 18.91 4.44 9.56
CA SER A 199 19.37 5.66 8.90
C SER A 199 20.91 5.75 8.92
N LYS A 200 21.47 6.63 8.09
CA LYS A 200 22.92 6.88 8.08
C LYS A 200 23.47 7.46 9.39
N THR A 201 22.59 8.00 10.24
CA THR A 201 22.92 8.70 11.49
C THR A 201 22.73 7.85 12.74
N ALA A 202 22.30 6.59 12.59
CA ALA A 202 22.04 5.70 13.72
C ALA A 202 23.27 5.60 14.65
N PHE A 203 23.08 5.85 15.95
CA PHE A 203 24.11 5.81 17.00
C PHE A 203 25.37 6.63 16.71
N GLN A 204 25.27 7.71 15.94
CA GLN A 204 26.44 8.50 15.57
C GLN A 204 27.01 9.30 16.74
N ASN A 205 28.34 9.37 16.79
CA ASN A 205 29.08 10.27 17.64
C ASN A 205 29.59 11.46 16.79
N GLY A 206 28.94 12.61 16.93
CA GLY A 206 29.21 13.80 16.13
C GLY A 206 28.18 14.03 15.03
N SER A 207 28.61 14.54 13.87
CA SER A 207 27.76 14.88 12.72
C SER A 207 27.94 13.96 11.51
N GLU A 208 28.96 13.11 11.54
CA GLU A 208 29.34 12.27 10.42
C GLU A 208 28.60 10.92 10.47
N PRO A 209 28.22 10.33 9.31
CA PRO A 209 27.41 9.13 9.27
C PRO A 209 28.17 7.89 9.75
N THR A 210 27.47 6.99 10.44
CA THR A 210 27.94 5.66 10.87
C THR A 210 27.79 4.61 9.79
N ILE A 211 26.76 4.73 8.93
CA ILE A 211 26.54 3.86 7.78
C ILE A 211 26.75 4.66 6.50
N VAL A 212 27.73 4.24 5.70
CA VAL A 212 27.99 4.81 4.37
C VAL A 212 27.64 3.78 3.32
N THR A 213 26.69 4.09 2.44
CA THR A 213 26.36 3.18 1.33
C THR A 213 27.51 3.11 0.33
N LYS A 214 27.81 1.93 -0.23
CA LYS A 214 28.88 1.80 -1.23
C LYS A 214 28.55 2.48 -2.56
N ILE A 215 27.26 2.63 -2.83
CA ILE A 215 26.74 3.36 -3.99
C ILE A 215 26.09 4.64 -3.44
N ASP A 216 26.78 5.76 -3.61
CA ASP A 216 26.45 7.04 -2.97
C ASP A 216 25.01 7.54 -3.23
N ALA A 217 24.41 7.15 -4.36
CA ALA A 217 23.02 7.46 -4.67
C ALA A 217 22.00 6.93 -3.62
N PHE A 218 22.39 5.96 -2.77
CA PHE A 218 21.54 5.43 -1.71
C PHE A 218 21.82 6.03 -0.31
N SER A 219 22.79 6.95 -0.19
CA SER A 219 23.20 7.53 1.09
C SER A 219 22.04 8.19 1.86
N ASP A 220 21.13 8.86 1.16
CA ASP A 220 19.93 9.51 1.73
C ASP A 220 18.63 8.68 1.56
N VAL A 221 18.74 7.50 0.95
CA VAL A 221 17.62 6.57 0.75
C VAL A 221 17.40 5.72 2.00
N ILE A 222 18.48 5.24 2.62
CA ILE A 222 18.41 4.39 3.82
C ILE A 222 17.72 5.09 5.00
N GLY A 223 17.05 4.31 5.84
CA GLY A 223 16.30 4.83 6.99
C GLY A 223 15.05 5.61 6.60
N GLN A 224 14.35 5.18 5.55
CA GLN A 224 13.03 5.72 5.23
C GLN A 224 12.00 5.29 6.29
N ARG A 225 11.05 6.19 6.58
CA ARG A 225 10.00 6.01 7.61
C ARG A 225 8.63 6.41 7.08
N MET A 226 8.32 5.98 5.85
CA MET A 226 7.06 6.29 5.16
C MET A 226 6.08 5.11 5.21
N ASP A 227 6.52 3.95 4.75
CA ASP A 227 5.73 2.71 4.69
C ASP A 227 6.67 1.49 4.47
N PHE A 228 6.12 0.29 4.35
CA PHE A 228 6.85 -0.89 3.88
C PHE A 228 7.44 -0.67 2.48
N SER A 229 8.67 -1.16 2.25
CA SER A 229 9.17 -1.31 0.89
C SER A 229 8.53 -2.50 0.18
N ASP A 230 8.69 -2.58 -1.15
CA ASP A 230 8.27 -3.75 -1.92
C ASP A 230 8.95 -5.04 -1.43
N TYR A 231 10.22 -4.97 -1.00
CA TYR A 231 10.97 -6.12 -0.52
C TYR A 231 10.65 -6.50 0.93
N ASP A 232 10.25 -5.56 1.79
CA ASP A 232 9.67 -5.88 3.10
C ASP A 232 8.39 -6.71 2.91
N LEU A 233 7.49 -6.26 2.02
CA LEU A 233 6.25 -6.97 1.70
C LEU A 233 6.51 -8.32 1.04
N GLU A 234 7.46 -8.41 0.12
CA GLU A 234 7.82 -9.67 -0.52
C GLU A 234 8.33 -10.69 0.49
N LYS A 235 9.24 -10.29 1.39
CA LYS A 235 9.75 -11.16 2.46
C LYS A 235 8.64 -11.60 3.40
N LEU A 236 7.79 -10.67 3.87
CA LEU A 236 6.68 -10.97 4.77
C LEU A 236 5.64 -11.91 4.12
N ASN A 237 5.26 -11.62 2.87
CA ASN A 237 4.31 -12.44 2.12
C ASN A 237 4.87 -13.84 1.81
N ARG A 238 6.18 -13.97 1.52
CA ARG A 238 6.85 -15.28 1.38
C ARG A 238 6.88 -16.03 2.71
N LEU A 239 7.19 -15.34 3.82
CA LEU A 239 7.25 -15.97 5.15
C LEU A 239 5.90 -16.54 5.60
N TYR A 240 4.81 -15.84 5.28
CA TYR A 240 3.45 -16.23 5.67
C TYR A 240 2.63 -16.88 4.55
N ASN A 241 3.25 -17.18 3.39
CA ASN A 241 2.61 -17.78 2.22
C ASN A 241 1.35 -17.03 1.75
N CYS A 242 1.41 -15.69 1.74
CA CYS A 242 0.28 -14.87 1.34
C CYS A 242 0.01 -14.97 -0.17
N SER A 243 -1.21 -15.36 -0.55
CA SER A 243 -1.67 -15.40 -1.95
C SER A 243 -2.60 -14.25 -2.33
N SER A 244 -3.16 -13.56 -1.34
CA SER A 244 -4.08 -12.44 -1.47
C SER A 244 -4.01 -11.59 -0.20
N SER A 245 -4.38 -10.32 -0.29
CA SER A 245 -4.59 -9.50 0.90
C SER A 245 -6.06 -9.42 1.29
N ILE A 246 -6.33 -8.79 2.41
CA ILE A 246 -7.64 -8.78 3.06
C ILE A 246 -8.51 -7.70 2.46
N SER A 247 -7.97 -6.48 2.30
CA SER A 247 -8.72 -5.32 1.82
C SER A 247 -8.43 -4.92 0.38
N PHE A 248 -7.41 -5.44 -0.30
CA PHE A 248 -7.24 -5.17 -1.74
C PHE A 248 -8.35 -5.85 -2.55
N MET A 249 -8.95 -5.11 -3.48
CA MET A 249 -9.92 -5.65 -4.43
C MET A 249 -9.39 -5.62 -5.86
N ASP A 250 -8.91 -4.47 -6.31
CA ASP A 250 -8.44 -4.29 -7.67
C ASP A 250 -7.53 -3.08 -7.88
N SER A 251 -6.75 -3.13 -8.96
CA SER A 251 -6.03 -1.98 -9.51
C SER A 251 -6.01 -2.11 -11.03
N CYS A 252 -6.41 -1.06 -11.74
CA CYS A 252 -6.50 -1.02 -13.19
C CYS A 252 -5.99 0.29 -13.77
N THR A 253 -4.88 0.17 -14.51
CA THR A 253 -4.15 1.28 -15.16
C THR A 253 -4.30 1.24 -16.68
N PHE A 254 -5.15 0.34 -17.19
CA PHE A 254 -5.41 0.14 -18.63
C PHE A 254 -4.20 -0.18 -19.54
N GLU A 255 -3.04 -0.47 -18.98
CA GLU A 255 -1.80 -0.77 -19.74
C GLU A 255 -1.87 -2.04 -20.62
N TYR A 256 -2.89 -2.88 -20.43
CA TYR A 256 -3.08 -4.11 -21.19
C TYR A 256 -4.44 -4.14 -21.90
N ASN A 257 -4.47 -4.74 -23.10
CA ASN A 257 -5.66 -4.84 -23.95
C ASN A 257 -6.87 -5.55 -23.31
N ASN A 258 -6.65 -6.34 -22.26
CA ASN A 258 -7.75 -6.98 -21.54
C ASN A 258 -8.46 -6.02 -20.58
N ILE A 259 -7.98 -4.78 -20.43
CA ILE A 259 -8.56 -3.70 -19.60
C ILE A 259 -9.00 -4.20 -18.22
N CYS A 260 -8.17 -5.05 -17.60
CA CYS A 260 -8.41 -5.65 -16.27
C CYS A 260 -9.71 -6.47 -16.17
N GLY A 261 -10.28 -6.89 -17.31
CA GLY A 261 -11.55 -7.58 -17.41
C GLY A 261 -12.77 -6.66 -17.28
N MET A 262 -12.61 -5.35 -17.41
CA MET A 262 -13.72 -4.42 -17.57
C MET A 262 -14.43 -4.68 -18.91
N ILE A 263 -15.72 -4.33 -18.97
CA ILE A 263 -16.54 -4.52 -20.17
C ILE A 263 -17.29 -3.23 -20.51
N GLN A 264 -17.65 -3.05 -21.78
CA GLN A 264 -18.69 -2.07 -22.14
C GLN A 264 -20.06 -2.61 -21.71
N GLY A 265 -20.90 -1.74 -21.16
CA GLY A 265 -22.27 -2.09 -20.79
C GLY A 265 -23.15 -2.33 -22.02
N THR A 266 -24.33 -2.90 -21.80
CA THR A 266 -25.34 -3.08 -22.86
C THR A 266 -26.53 -2.19 -22.56
N GLY A 267 -26.95 -1.34 -23.49
CA GLY A 267 -28.11 -0.46 -23.33
C GLY A 267 -27.78 1.04 -23.37
N ASP A 268 -26.58 1.38 -23.84
CA ASP A 268 -26.10 2.71 -24.16
C ASP A 268 -26.03 2.92 -25.69
N ASN A 269 -25.60 4.10 -26.11
CA ASN A 269 -25.54 4.50 -27.52
C ASN A 269 -24.20 5.13 -27.92
N SER A 270 -23.19 4.98 -27.05
CA SER A 270 -21.81 5.36 -27.26
C SER A 270 -20.91 4.47 -26.39
N ASP A 271 -19.60 4.45 -26.64
CA ASP A 271 -18.66 3.55 -25.98
C ASP A 271 -17.49 4.31 -25.36
N TRP A 272 -16.91 3.72 -24.29
CA TRP A 272 -15.58 4.12 -23.81
C TRP A 272 -14.50 3.53 -24.71
N ASN A 273 -13.54 4.34 -25.13
CA ASN A 273 -12.46 3.91 -26.00
C ASN A 273 -11.16 3.76 -25.21
N HIS A 274 -10.47 2.63 -25.39
CA HIS A 274 -9.12 2.40 -24.87
C HIS A 274 -8.12 3.11 -25.80
N VAL A 275 -7.50 4.17 -25.32
CA VAL A 275 -6.70 5.07 -26.17
C VAL A 275 -5.36 5.41 -25.53
N LEU A 276 -4.37 5.66 -26.39
CA LEU A 276 -3.06 6.19 -26.00
C LEU A 276 -3.11 7.72 -25.88
N LEU A 277 -3.91 8.38 -26.73
CA LEU A 277 -4.04 9.82 -26.80
C LEU A 277 -5.41 10.25 -27.30
N SER A 278 -5.82 11.47 -26.94
CA SER A 278 -7.00 12.16 -27.45
C SER A 278 -6.59 13.52 -28.00
N ALA A 279 -7.02 13.86 -29.23
CA ALA A 279 -6.66 15.12 -29.88
C ALA A 279 -7.10 16.37 -29.08
N ALA A 280 -8.16 16.25 -28.28
CA ALA A 280 -8.65 17.31 -27.41
C ALA A 280 -7.95 17.36 -26.05
N GLY A 281 -7.24 16.30 -25.67
CA GLY A 281 -6.70 16.07 -24.33
C GLY A 281 -7.45 14.94 -23.59
N PRO A 282 -6.81 14.27 -22.61
CA PRO A 282 -5.41 14.48 -22.24
C PRO A 282 -4.46 13.92 -23.31
N SER A 283 -3.25 14.48 -23.39
CA SER A 283 -2.22 14.03 -24.35
C SER A 283 -1.41 12.85 -23.83
N ASN A 284 -1.52 12.53 -22.55
CA ASN A 284 -0.86 11.41 -21.89
C ASN A 284 -1.82 10.81 -20.87
N ASP A 285 -1.66 9.52 -20.60
CA ASP A 285 -2.27 8.82 -19.48
C ASP A 285 -1.79 9.40 -18.13
N HIS A 286 -2.44 8.99 -17.04
CA HIS A 286 -1.98 9.35 -15.71
C HIS A 286 -0.88 8.39 -15.23
N THR A 287 -0.95 7.10 -15.58
CA THR A 287 -0.03 6.04 -15.13
C THR A 287 1.45 6.44 -15.25
N HIS A 288 1.89 6.92 -16.41
CA HIS A 288 3.28 7.29 -16.73
C HIS A 288 3.52 8.80 -16.78
N LEU A 289 2.61 9.60 -16.24
CA LEU A 289 2.67 11.06 -16.29
C LEU A 289 4.00 11.59 -15.73
N GLY A 290 4.75 12.31 -16.58
CA GLY A 290 6.06 12.87 -16.25
C GLY A 290 7.26 11.95 -16.50
N ASN A 291 7.04 10.65 -16.70
CA ASN A 291 8.10 9.66 -16.90
C ASN A 291 8.31 9.32 -18.38
N CYS A 292 7.25 8.85 -19.05
CA CYS A 292 7.31 8.41 -20.44
C CYS A 292 6.07 8.90 -21.18
N LYS A 293 6.27 9.76 -22.18
CA LYS A 293 5.18 10.27 -23.03
C LYS A 293 4.80 9.20 -24.05
N ASP A 294 3.52 9.18 -24.41
CA ASP A 294 2.97 8.32 -25.46
C ASP A 294 3.17 6.80 -25.22
N SER A 295 3.26 6.36 -23.95
CA SER A 295 3.48 4.94 -23.63
C SER A 295 2.35 4.27 -22.84
N GLY A 296 1.51 5.04 -22.16
CA GLY A 296 0.41 4.51 -21.35
C GLY A 296 -0.95 4.72 -21.98
N TYR A 297 -1.92 3.96 -21.47
CA TYR A 297 -3.28 3.97 -21.97
C TYR A 297 -4.27 4.40 -20.91
N TYR A 298 -5.41 4.92 -21.36
CA TYR A 298 -6.53 5.25 -20.49
C TYR A 298 -7.86 4.99 -21.21
N MET A 299 -8.97 5.03 -20.47
CA MET A 299 -10.31 4.93 -21.06
C MET A 299 -10.86 6.32 -21.31
N HIS A 300 -11.36 6.58 -22.53
CA HIS A 300 -11.88 7.88 -22.95
C HIS A 300 -13.28 7.77 -23.56
N PHE A 301 -14.22 8.50 -22.98
CA PHE A 301 -15.54 8.73 -23.53
C PHE A 301 -15.60 10.13 -24.15
N SER A 302 -15.67 10.20 -25.49
CA SER A 302 -15.78 11.48 -26.18
C SER A 302 -17.22 11.98 -26.20
N THR A 303 -17.41 13.24 -25.83
CA THR A 303 -18.67 13.97 -25.98
C THR A 303 -18.64 14.96 -27.14
N SER A 304 -17.58 14.98 -27.94
CA SER A 304 -17.41 15.89 -29.08
C SER A 304 -18.45 15.67 -30.19
N THR A 305 -18.87 14.41 -30.37
CA THR A 305 -19.92 13.97 -31.29
C THR A 305 -21.07 13.33 -30.53
N GLY A 306 -22.18 13.05 -31.21
CA GLY A 306 -23.36 12.44 -30.60
C GLY A 306 -24.43 13.45 -30.16
N ASN A 307 -25.55 12.95 -29.65
CA ASN A 307 -26.69 13.72 -29.19
C ASN A 307 -26.64 13.95 -27.68
N ALA A 308 -27.32 15.00 -27.22
CA ALA A 308 -27.51 15.19 -25.78
C ALA A 308 -28.32 14.02 -25.20
N GLY A 309 -27.86 13.50 -24.07
CA GLY A 309 -28.39 12.30 -23.45
C GLY A 309 -27.73 11.00 -23.90
N ASP A 310 -26.78 11.05 -24.85
CA ASP A 310 -25.98 9.87 -25.20
C ASP A 310 -25.15 9.42 -24.00
N LYS A 311 -25.03 8.11 -23.84
CA LYS A 311 -24.39 7.45 -22.70
C LYS A 311 -23.33 6.47 -23.17
N ALA A 312 -22.32 6.25 -22.34
CA ALA A 312 -21.37 5.15 -22.47
C ALA A 312 -21.11 4.51 -21.12
N LEU A 313 -21.20 3.18 -21.03
CA LEU A 313 -21.07 2.41 -19.80
C LEU A 313 -19.79 1.59 -19.82
N LEU A 314 -18.91 1.81 -18.84
CA LEU A 314 -17.78 0.91 -18.56
C LEU A 314 -18.03 0.22 -17.23
N GLU A 315 -18.14 -1.11 -17.23
CA GLU A 315 -18.37 -1.91 -16.04
C GLU A 315 -17.13 -2.69 -15.62
N SER A 316 -16.86 -2.75 -14.32
CA SER A 316 -15.83 -3.62 -13.78
C SER A 316 -16.18 -5.10 -13.96
N ARG A 317 -15.20 -5.99 -13.75
CA ARG A 317 -15.51 -7.40 -13.45
C ARG A 317 -16.32 -7.53 -12.15
N LEU A 318 -16.79 -8.74 -11.87
CA LEU A 318 -17.44 -9.04 -10.58
C LEU A 318 -16.45 -8.97 -9.42
N PHE A 319 -16.81 -8.20 -8.40
CA PHE A 319 -16.12 -8.10 -7.12
C PHE A 319 -16.87 -8.85 -6.02
N TYR A 320 -16.13 -9.34 -5.03
CA TYR A 320 -16.64 -10.14 -3.91
C TYR A 320 -16.17 -9.50 -2.59
N PRO A 321 -16.95 -8.58 -2.01
CA PRO A 321 -16.56 -7.89 -0.78
C PRO A 321 -16.60 -8.82 0.43
N LYS A 322 -15.75 -8.54 1.42
CA LYS A 322 -15.55 -9.30 2.66
C LYS A 322 -15.83 -8.47 3.91
N ARG A 323 -15.70 -7.12 3.84
CA ARG A 323 -15.76 -6.22 5.00
C ARG A 323 -17.00 -5.33 5.03
N GLY A 324 -17.66 -5.13 3.89
CA GLY A 324 -18.89 -4.35 3.79
C GLY A 324 -18.69 -2.84 3.75
N PHE A 325 -17.48 -2.36 3.50
CA PHE A 325 -17.20 -0.97 3.18
C PHE A 325 -16.02 -0.93 2.21
N GLN A 326 -16.07 -0.01 1.25
CA GLN A 326 -15.05 0.10 0.22
C GLN A 326 -14.75 1.56 -0.12
N CYS A 327 -13.54 1.78 -0.64
CA CYS A 327 -13.14 3.02 -1.26
C CYS A 327 -12.73 2.75 -2.70
N LEU A 328 -13.49 3.31 -3.63
CA LEU A 328 -13.13 3.42 -5.02
C LEU A 328 -12.37 4.73 -5.23
N GLU A 329 -11.20 4.61 -5.83
CA GLU A 329 -10.34 5.72 -6.21
C GLU A 329 -10.05 5.63 -7.71
N PHE A 330 -10.03 6.76 -8.40
CA PHE A 330 -9.55 6.85 -9.78
C PHE A 330 -9.13 8.27 -10.11
N PHE A 331 -8.26 8.40 -11.10
CA PHE A 331 -7.97 9.68 -11.72
C PHE A 331 -8.91 9.91 -12.90
N TYR A 332 -9.39 11.14 -13.05
CA TYR A 332 -10.17 11.56 -14.21
C TYR A 332 -9.66 12.87 -14.78
N TYR A 333 -9.77 13.02 -16.10
CA TYR A 333 -9.50 14.24 -16.82
C TYR A 333 -10.75 14.62 -17.61
N TYR A 334 -11.06 15.91 -17.68
CA TYR A 334 -12.27 16.37 -18.34
C TYR A 334 -12.11 17.70 -19.06
N ASN A 335 -12.47 17.74 -20.34
CA ASN A 335 -12.33 18.90 -21.24
C ASN A 335 -13.53 19.07 -22.21
N GLY A 336 -14.70 18.57 -21.82
CA GLY A 336 -15.93 18.67 -22.61
C GLY A 336 -16.82 19.87 -22.26
N ASN A 337 -18.14 19.70 -22.37
CA ASN A 337 -19.14 20.71 -22.00
C ASN A 337 -19.51 20.67 -20.49
N GLU A 338 -19.85 21.81 -19.88
CA GLU A 338 -20.26 21.87 -18.46
C GLU A 338 -21.47 21.00 -18.07
N ASN A 339 -22.31 20.67 -19.05
CA ASN A 339 -23.50 19.84 -18.86
C ASN A 339 -23.25 18.33 -19.00
N ASP A 340 -22.07 17.90 -19.44
CA ASP A 340 -21.74 16.47 -19.45
C ASP A 340 -21.58 15.97 -18.01
N ALA A 341 -21.69 14.67 -17.80
CA ALA A 341 -21.55 14.06 -16.48
C ALA A 341 -20.86 12.70 -16.53
N LEU A 342 -20.15 12.36 -15.45
CA LEU A 342 -19.66 11.01 -15.17
C LEU A 342 -20.38 10.49 -13.93
N ASN A 343 -21.30 9.56 -14.13
CA ASN A 343 -22.07 8.95 -13.06
C ASN A 343 -21.43 7.63 -12.61
N ILE A 344 -21.38 7.42 -11.31
CA ILE A 344 -20.89 6.18 -10.71
C ILE A 344 -22.08 5.41 -10.15
N TRP A 345 -22.26 4.19 -10.64
CA TRP A 345 -23.31 3.28 -10.20
C TRP A 345 -22.72 1.98 -9.66
N ILE A 346 -23.50 1.29 -8.84
CA ILE A 346 -23.21 -0.07 -8.37
C ILE A 346 -24.29 -1.00 -8.90
N ARG A 347 -23.87 -2.06 -9.59
CA ARG A 347 -24.74 -3.16 -9.98
C ARG A 347 -24.52 -4.32 -9.02
N GLU A 348 -25.39 -4.46 -8.02
CA GLU A 348 -25.29 -5.48 -6.97
C GLU A 348 -26.16 -6.70 -7.31
N TYR A 349 -25.60 -7.90 -7.15
CA TYR A 349 -26.26 -9.16 -7.51
C TYR A 349 -26.62 -9.96 -6.26
N THR A 350 -27.90 -10.30 -6.12
CA THR A 350 -28.43 -11.10 -5.01
C THR A 350 -29.20 -12.31 -5.55
N GLU A 351 -29.59 -13.23 -4.68
CA GLU A 351 -30.47 -14.34 -5.08
C GLU A 351 -31.83 -13.83 -5.60
N ALA A 352 -32.36 -12.74 -5.04
CA ALA A 352 -33.61 -12.12 -5.48
C ALA A 352 -33.47 -11.34 -6.80
N SER A 353 -32.28 -10.80 -7.07
CA SER A 353 -31.96 -10.03 -8.28
C SER A 353 -30.73 -10.63 -8.99
N PRO A 354 -30.86 -11.80 -9.65
CA PRO A 354 -29.73 -12.48 -10.28
C PRO A 354 -29.16 -11.73 -11.49
N ASN A 355 -29.95 -10.84 -12.11
CA ASN A 355 -29.51 -9.95 -13.20
C ASN A 355 -28.88 -8.63 -12.69
N GLY A 356 -28.81 -8.46 -11.38
CA GLY A 356 -28.26 -7.27 -10.72
C GLY A 356 -29.26 -6.13 -10.58
N THR A 357 -29.21 -5.44 -9.45
CA THR A 357 -29.91 -4.18 -9.19
C THR A 357 -28.91 -3.04 -9.35
N LEU A 358 -29.25 -2.04 -10.19
CA LEU A 358 -28.42 -0.87 -10.40
C LEU A 358 -28.80 0.25 -9.42
N THR A 359 -27.83 0.77 -8.68
CA THR A 359 -28.02 1.83 -7.68
C THR A 359 -27.08 3.00 -7.99
N PHE A 360 -27.65 4.20 -8.07
CA PHE A 360 -26.88 5.43 -8.26
C PHE A 360 -26.10 5.76 -6.99
N ILE A 361 -24.81 6.08 -7.11
CA ILE A 361 -23.98 6.49 -5.97
C ILE A 361 -23.68 7.98 -6.02
N THR A 362 -23.08 8.45 -7.11
CA THR A 362 -22.65 9.85 -7.25
C THR A 362 -22.52 10.25 -8.71
N SER A 363 -22.42 11.56 -8.95
CA SER A 363 -22.19 12.15 -10.27
C SER A 363 -21.12 13.23 -10.18
N ILE A 364 -20.14 13.14 -11.06
CA ILE A 364 -19.14 14.18 -11.30
C ILE A 364 -19.65 15.04 -12.45
N LYS A 365 -19.88 16.32 -12.18
CA LYS A 365 -20.26 17.30 -13.21
C LYS A 365 -19.07 17.59 -14.11
N GLY A 366 -19.33 17.80 -15.39
CA GLY A 366 -18.32 18.11 -16.40
C GLY A 366 -17.74 19.51 -16.26
N ASN A 367 -17.10 19.87 -15.15
CA ASN A 367 -16.38 21.14 -15.06
C ASN A 367 -15.02 21.01 -15.76
N PRO A 368 -14.79 21.65 -16.92
CA PRO A 368 -13.56 21.46 -17.68
C PRO A 368 -12.33 21.88 -16.89
N ALA A 369 -11.35 20.98 -16.83
CA ALA A 369 -10.09 21.15 -16.15
C ALA A 369 -9.00 20.44 -16.95
N GLU A 370 -8.00 21.19 -17.42
CA GLU A 370 -6.91 20.67 -18.24
C GLU A 370 -5.82 19.96 -17.41
N TYR A 371 -6.22 19.18 -16.41
CA TYR A 371 -5.34 18.39 -15.55
C TYR A 371 -6.06 17.17 -14.98
N TRP A 372 -5.29 16.13 -14.63
CA TRP A 372 -5.82 14.94 -13.98
C TRP A 372 -6.26 15.25 -12.54
N GLN A 373 -7.42 14.74 -12.16
CA GLN A 373 -8.05 14.97 -10.87
C GLN A 373 -8.31 13.64 -10.17
N LEU A 374 -7.93 13.56 -8.90
CA LEU A 374 -8.24 12.40 -8.06
C LEU A 374 -9.70 12.46 -7.58
N HIS A 375 -10.40 11.32 -7.63
CA HIS A 375 -11.73 11.19 -7.06
C HIS A 375 -11.86 9.97 -6.16
N HIS A 376 -12.58 10.12 -5.04
CA HIS A 376 -12.90 9.06 -4.10
C HIS A 376 -14.40 8.85 -4.01
N VAL A 377 -14.82 7.58 -4.00
CA VAL A 377 -16.21 7.17 -3.83
C VAL A 377 -16.29 6.14 -2.71
N SER A 378 -16.91 6.55 -1.60
CA SER A 378 -17.20 5.67 -0.45
C SER A 378 -18.38 4.75 -0.78
N LEU A 379 -18.19 3.46 -0.56
CA LEU A 379 -19.19 2.42 -0.83
C LEU A 379 -19.41 1.54 0.41
N ASN A 380 -20.58 0.91 0.49
CA ASN A 380 -20.97 -0.04 1.54
C ASN A 380 -21.74 -1.20 0.90
N VAL A 381 -21.06 -1.93 0.02
CA VAL A 381 -21.66 -3.04 -0.73
C VAL A 381 -21.31 -4.36 -0.05
N LYS A 382 -22.30 -5.25 0.09
CA LYS A 382 -22.16 -6.50 0.84
C LYS A 382 -22.21 -7.75 -0.03
N ASN A 383 -22.96 -7.72 -1.11
CA ASN A 383 -23.03 -8.83 -2.06
C ASN A 383 -22.04 -8.63 -3.20
N LYS A 384 -21.90 -9.64 -4.07
CA LYS A 384 -21.07 -9.49 -5.27
C LYS A 384 -21.62 -8.38 -6.16
N PHE A 385 -20.76 -7.57 -6.77
CA PHE A 385 -21.19 -6.39 -7.52
C PHE A 385 -20.23 -6.02 -8.64
N ARG A 386 -20.65 -5.06 -9.46
CA ARG A 386 -19.79 -4.31 -10.39
C ARG A 386 -19.88 -2.82 -10.09
N VAL A 387 -18.77 -2.13 -10.31
CA VAL A 387 -18.75 -0.67 -10.46
C VAL A 387 -19.07 -0.34 -11.91
N VAL A 388 -19.93 0.64 -12.14
CA VAL A 388 -20.34 1.07 -13.48
C VAL A 388 -20.06 2.57 -13.61
N PHE A 389 -19.17 2.91 -14.54
CA PHE A 389 -18.82 4.26 -14.94
C PHE A 389 -19.69 4.64 -16.15
N GLU A 390 -20.66 5.51 -15.94
CA GLU A 390 -21.57 6.00 -16.99
C GLU A 390 -21.16 7.43 -17.38
N GLY A 391 -20.53 7.59 -18.55
CA GLY A 391 -20.35 8.90 -19.17
C GLY A 391 -21.65 9.34 -19.85
N VAL A 392 -22.06 10.59 -19.68
CA VAL A 392 -23.27 11.16 -20.27
C VAL A 392 -22.95 12.47 -20.98
N LYS A 393 -23.29 12.57 -22.27
CA LYS A 393 -23.21 13.81 -23.03
C LYS A 393 -24.37 14.74 -22.65
N GLY A 394 -24.04 15.93 -22.20
CA GLY A 394 -24.97 17.00 -21.88
C GLY A 394 -25.40 17.81 -23.09
N ASN A 395 -26.24 18.81 -22.82
CA ASN A 395 -26.65 19.77 -23.83
C ASN A 395 -25.54 20.80 -24.08
N GLY A 396 -25.13 20.95 -25.33
CA GLY A 396 -24.17 21.97 -25.75
C GLY A 396 -23.01 21.42 -26.58
N PRO A 397 -22.25 22.31 -27.23
CA PRO A 397 -21.04 21.93 -27.94
C PRO A 397 -19.98 21.46 -26.93
N SER A 398 -19.32 20.36 -27.24
CA SER A 398 -18.18 19.83 -26.50
C SER A 398 -17.04 19.61 -27.49
N ASN A 399 -15.81 19.82 -27.04
CA ASN A 399 -14.62 19.60 -27.85
C ASN A 399 -13.82 18.37 -27.40
N GLY A 400 -14.23 17.69 -26.33
CA GLY A 400 -13.44 16.64 -25.68
C GLY A 400 -14.31 15.53 -25.08
N GLY A 401 -14.15 15.27 -23.78
CA GLY A 401 -14.88 14.24 -23.07
C GLY A 401 -14.30 13.91 -21.70
N PHE A 402 -14.69 12.76 -21.15
CA PHE A 402 -14.12 12.21 -19.92
C PHE A 402 -13.04 11.20 -20.24
N ALA A 403 -11.91 11.29 -19.55
CA ALA A 403 -10.91 10.25 -19.47
C ALA A 403 -10.81 9.75 -18.02
N ILE A 404 -10.63 8.45 -17.83
CA ILE A 404 -10.39 7.82 -16.52
C ILE A 404 -9.17 6.91 -16.60
N ASP A 405 -8.39 6.90 -15.52
CA ASP A 405 -7.17 6.10 -15.39
C ASP A 405 -6.86 5.79 -13.91
N ASP A 406 -5.89 4.91 -13.66
CA ASP A 406 -5.38 4.55 -12.33
C ASP A 406 -6.50 4.19 -11.31
N ILE A 407 -7.45 3.36 -11.76
CA ILE A 407 -8.58 2.92 -10.92
C ILE A 407 -8.06 1.95 -9.86
N ASN A 408 -8.20 2.33 -8.59
CA ASN A 408 -7.84 1.51 -7.45
C ASN A 408 -9.05 1.23 -6.57
N PHE A 409 -9.16 -0.01 -6.11
CA PHE A 409 -10.29 -0.44 -5.31
C PHE A 409 -9.87 -1.26 -4.09
N SER A 410 -10.34 -0.84 -2.92
CA SER A 410 -10.03 -1.48 -1.66
C SER A 410 -11.21 -1.47 -0.69
N GLU A 411 -11.28 -2.46 0.19
CA GLU A 411 -12.19 -2.51 1.33
C GLU A 411 -11.62 -1.70 2.50
N ALA A 412 -11.45 -0.40 2.28
CA ALA A 412 -10.97 0.58 3.23
C ALA A 412 -11.90 1.81 3.26
N LEU A 413 -11.75 2.67 4.26
CA LEU A 413 -12.47 3.94 4.31
C LEU A 413 -11.78 4.94 3.37
N CYS A 414 -12.56 5.71 2.61
CA CYS A 414 -12.00 6.82 1.84
C CYS A 414 -11.54 7.97 2.75
N PRO A 415 -10.48 8.69 2.37
CA PRO A 415 -10.18 10.00 2.94
C PRO A 415 -11.38 10.93 2.84
N HIS A 416 -11.54 11.82 3.83
CA HIS A 416 -12.67 12.75 3.83
C HIS A 416 -12.50 13.86 2.80
N TYR A 417 -11.26 14.33 2.63
CA TYR A 417 -10.94 15.42 1.74
C TYR A 417 -9.65 15.17 0.97
N ILE A 418 -9.67 15.58 -0.29
CA ILE A 418 -8.50 15.65 -1.15
C ILE A 418 -8.13 17.12 -1.30
N TRP A 419 -6.94 17.49 -0.83
CA TRP A 419 -6.36 18.80 -1.10
C TRP A 419 -5.32 18.66 -2.21
N HIS A 420 -5.70 19.09 -3.40
CA HIS A 420 -4.85 19.12 -4.58
C HIS A 420 -4.09 20.44 -4.66
N ILE A 421 -2.76 20.37 -4.68
CA ILE A 421 -1.89 21.51 -4.93
C ILE A 421 -1.22 21.31 -6.29
N ARG A 422 -1.61 22.15 -7.25
CA ARG A 422 -1.07 22.12 -8.61
C ARG A 422 0.25 22.85 -8.70
N ASN A 423 1.10 22.39 -9.63
CA ASN A 423 2.41 23.00 -9.89
C ASN A 423 3.23 23.18 -8.61
N PHE A 424 3.27 22.15 -7.78
CA PHE A 424 4.05 22.06 -6.54
C PHE A 424 5.55 22.07 -6.86
N THR A 425 6.09 23.25 -7.16
CA THR A 425 7.52 23.51 -7.37
C THR A 425 8.05 24.46 -6.28
N HIS A 426 9.38 24.63 -6.21
CA HIS A 426 9.98 25.69 -5.38
C HIS A 426 9.44 27.10 -5.72
N GLU A 427 8.85 27.33 -6.89
CA GLU A 427 8.29 28.63 -7.30
C GLU A 427 6.83 28.85 -6.85
N SER A 428 6.18 27.83 -6.26
CA SER A 428 4.84 27.94 -5.62
C SER A 428 4.82 28.93 -4.43
N ILE A 429 5.98 29.46 -4.07
CA ILE A 429 6.20 30.41 -2.98
C ILE A 429 5.74 31.80 -3.42
N LYS A 430 4.44 32.07 -3.31
CA LYS A 430 3.95 33.46 -3.21
C LYS A 430 3.35 33.67 -1.81
N GLU A 431 3.86 34.71 -1.15
CA GLU A 431 3.63 35.15 0.24
C GLU A 431 4.15 34.21 1.34
N ASN A 432 5.27 34.61 1.97
CA ASN A 432 5.79 34.07 3.25
C ASN A 432 6.11 32.56 3.31
N GLY A 433 6.10 31.83 2.20
CA GLY A 433 6.51 30.41 2.16
C GLY A 433 5.51 29.41 2.76
N ARG A 434 4.23 29.79 2.87
CA ARG A 434 3.17 28.93 3.45
C ARG A 434 2.01 28.77 2.49
N ILE A 435 1.53 27.55 2.32
CA ILE A 435 0.34 27.21 1.55
C ILE A 435 -0.71 26.70 2.54
N TYR A 436 -1.94 27.22 2.45
CA TYR A 436 -3.05 26.76 3.28
C TYR A 436 -4.09 26.05 2.43
N SER A 437 -4.67 24.97 2.97
CA SER A 437 -5.81 24.31 2.35
C SER A 437 -7.02 25.25 2.30
N PRO A 438 -8.03 24.97 1.45
CA PRO A 438 -9.37 25.51 1.66
C PRO A 438 -9.88 25.22 3.08
N PRO A 439 -10.86 25.98 3.60
CA PRO A 439 -11.52 25.62 4.86
C PRO A 439 -12.31 24.32 4.67
N LEU A 440 -12.10 23.38 5.59
CA LEU A 440 -12.73 22.05 5.59
C LEU A 440 -13.53 21.87 6.89
N TYR A 441 -14.43 20.88 6.91
CA TYR A 441 -15.22 20.54 8.08
C TYR A 441 -15.01 19.06 8.44
N SER A 442 -14.72 18.73 9.70
CA SER A 442 -14.71 17.34 10.14
C SER A 442 -16.12 16.73 10.02
N LYS A 443 -16.22 15.40 10.07
CA LYS A 443 -17.51 14.68 10.03
C LYS A 443 -18.52 15.17 11.08
N ASP A 444 -18.04 15.59 12.23
CA ASP A 444 -18.82 16.09 13.35
C ASP A 444 -18.91 17.62 13.43
N GLY A 445 -18.33 18.34 12.46
CA GLY A 445 -18.63 19.75 12.20
C GLY A 445 -17.59 20.78 12.65
N TYR A 446 -16.42 20.38 13.17
CA TYR A 446 -15.32 21.31 13.45
C TYR A 446 -14.72 21.81 12.15
N ALA A 447 -14.61 23.13 11.99
CA ALA A 447 -13.91 23.71 10.87
C ALA A 447 -12.38 23.66 11.09
N TYR A 448 -11.64 23.30 10.04
CA TYR A 448 -10.18 23.22 10.11
C TYR A 448 -9.51 23.64 8.80
N GLN A 449 -8.20 23.88 8.90
CA GLN A 449 -7.32 24.19 7.78
C GLN A 449 -5.96 23.50 7.99
N VAL A 450 -5.36 23.01 6.91
CA VAL A 450 -4.01 22.44 6.94
C VAL A 450 -3.05 23.44 6.30
N GLN A 451 -1.89 23.64 6.93
CA GLN A 451 -0.81 24.49 6.45
C GLN A 451 0.36 23.61 6.02
N VAL A 452 0.86 23.82 4.82
CA VAL A 452 2.12 23.25 4.32
C VAL A 452 3.15 24.37 4.17
N ARG A 453 4.39 24.11 4.60
CA ARG A 453 5.55 24.95 4.28
C ARG A 453 6.49 24.12 3.41
N PRO A 454 6.52 24.33 2.09
CA PRO A 454 7.35 23.52 1.19
C PRO A 454 8.82 23.53 1.58
N ASN A 455 9.39 24.68 1.96
CA ASN A 455 10.78 24.81 2.41
C ASN A 455 10.95 24.75 3.93
N GLY A 456 9.96 24.21 4.66
CA GLY A 456 10.04 24.11 6.12
C GLY A 456 10.17 25.45 6.86
N PRO A 457 10.41 25.42 8.17
CA PRO A 457 10.84 26.58 8.94
C PRO A 457 12.36 26.84 8.78
N ALA A 458 12.84 28.00 9.24
CA ALA A 458 14.23 28.43 9.02
C ALA A 458 15.30 27.49 9.65
N ASP A 459 14.92 26.78 10.70
CA ASP A 459 15.71 25.77 11.41
C ASP A 459 15.69 24.38 10.74
N SER A 460 14.74 24.12 9.84
CA SER A 460 14.69 22.90 9.02
C SER A 460 14.31 23.21 7.55
N PRO A 461 15.21 23.87 6.78
CA PRO A 461 14.87 24.40 5.46
C PRO A 461 14.79 23.34 4.34
N TYR A 462 15.25 22.12 4.61
CA TYR A 462 15.36 21.02 3.64
C TYR A 462 14.26 19.96 3.80
N ASP A 463 13.37 20.16 4.76
CA ASP A 463 12.19 19.32 4.96
C ASP A 463 10.93 20.16 4.71
N LEU A 464 9.93 19.53 4.10
CA LEU A 464 8.58 20.08 4.06
C LEU A 464 7.98 19.96 5.47
N ALA A 465 7.30 21.02 5.91
CA ALA A 465 6.58 21.03 7.18
C ALA A 465 5.07 21.05 6.96
N ILE A 466 4.31 20.44 7.88
CA ILE A 466 2.85 20.39 7.83
C ILE A 466 2.24 20.62 9.22
N TYR A 467 1.19 21.43 9.28
CA TYR A 467 0.50 21.77 10.53
C TYR A 467 -1.02 21.78 10.34
N PHE A 468 -1.71 21.24 11.34
CA PHE A 468 -3.16 21.28 11.45
C PHE A 468 -3.60 22.48 12.29
N HIS A 469 -4.67 23.15 11.87
CA HIS A 469 -5.28 24.28 12.58
C HIS A 469 -6.79 24.09 12.67
N LEU A 470 -7.38 24.26 13.85
CA LEU A 470 -8.82 24.55 13.96
C LEU A 470 -9.06 26.00 13.51
N ILE A 471 -10.17 26.25 12.83
CA ILE A 471 -10.57 27.60 12.38
C ILE A 471 -11.99 27.89 12.83
N SER A 472 -12.36 29.18 12.89
CA SER A 472 -13.72 29.56 13.24
C SER A 472 -14.70 29.06 12.17
N GLY A 473 -15.66 28.24 12.58
CA GLY A 473 -16.66 27.61 11.72
C GLY A 473 -18.09 28.03 12.04
N ALA A 474 -19.02 27.71 11.15
CA ALA A 474 -20.44 28.00 11.33
C ALA A 474 -21.07 27.21 12.50
N ASN A 475 -20.46 26.09 12.90
CA ASN A 475 -20.98 25.19 13.92
C ASN A 475 -20.39 25.45 15.31
N ASP A 476 -19.46 26.40 15.46
CA ASP A 476 -18.67 26.55 16.70
C ASP A 476 -19.50 26.85 17.96
N ASP A 477 -20.73 27.32 17.81
CA ASP A 477 -21.64 27.61 18.93
C ASP A 477 -22.35 26.35 19.48
N THR A 478 -22.39 25.26 18.70
CA THR A 478 -23.01 23.98 19.11
C THR A 478 -21.97 22.90 19.43
N LEU A 479 -20.72 23.10 19.03
CA LEU A 479 -19.63 22.16 19.27
C LEU A 479 -19.09 22.25 20.70
N GLN A 480 -18.51 21.14 21.16
CA GLN A 480 -17.81 21.07 22.43
C GLN A 480 -16.43 21.75 22.33
N TRP A 481 -16.05 22.51 23.36
CA TRP A 481 -14.73 23.13 23.44
C TRP A 481 -14.12 22.94 24.85
N PRO A 482 -12.81 22.70 24.98
CA PRO A 482 -11.83 22.46 23.90
C PRO A 482 -12.15 21.23 23.03
N CYS A 483 -11.69 21.24 21.79
CA CYS A 483 -11.88 20.13 20.84
C CYS A 483 -11.20 18.86 21.38
N SER A 484 -11.99 17.82 21.64
CA SER A 484 -11.54 16.65 22.39
C SER A 484 -11.41 15.42 21.48
N LEU A 485 -10.24 14.79 21.52
CA LEU A 485 -9.96 13.47 20.92
C LEU A 485 -10.39 13.36 19.46
N ARG A 486 -10.06 14.38 18.67
CA ARG A 486 -10.14 14.34 17.20
C ARG A 486 -8.78 14.02 16.64
N GLN A 487 -8.66 12.88 15.97
CA GLN A 487 -7.45 12.57 15.25
C GLN A 487 -7.51 13.17 13.85
N ALA A 488 -6.58 14.08 13.56
CA ALA A 488 -6.37 14.64 12.23
C ALA A 488 -5.24 13.87 11.53
N LYS A 489 -5.61 13.14 10.48
CA LYS A 489 -4.69 12.46 9.56
C LYS A 489 -4.34 13.41 8.41
N MET A 490 -3.05 13.58 8.18
CA MET A 490 -2.49 14.34 7.05
C MET A 490 -1.52 13.43 6.29
N GLU A 491 -1.90 13.02 5.08
CA GLU A 491 -1.11 12.12 4.24
C GLU A 491 -0.77 12.78 2.91
N LEU A 492 0.52 12.79 2.55
CA LEU A 492 0.96 13.11 1.20
C LEU A 492 1.00 11.81 0.40
N MET A 493 0.17 11.75 -0.63
CA MET A 493 -0.04 10.58 -1.46
C MET A 493 1.18 10.30 -2.34
N ASP A 494 1.74 9.09 -2.26
CA ASP A 494 2.58 8.54 -3.34
C ASP A 494 1.62 8.13 -4.47
N GLN A 495 1.63 8.84 -5.60
CA GLN A 495 0.65 8.69 -6.69
C GLN A 495 0.95 7.49 -7.59
N ASN A 496 1.49 6.42 -7.01
CA ASN A 496 1.76 5.19 -7.73
C ASN A 496 0.44 4.62 -8.30
N PRO A 497 0.44 4.15 -9.57
CA PRO A 497 -0.73 3.57 -10.22
C PRO A 497 -1.37 2.41 -9.45
N ASP A 498 -0.56 1.63 -8.72
CA ASP A 498 -1.03 0.50 -7.92
C ASP A 498 -1.02 0.85 -6.42
N ILE A 499 -2.20 0.90 -5.80
CA ILE A 499 -2.36 1.23 -4.38
C ILE A 499 -1.50 0.36 -3.45
N ARG A 500 -1.16 -0.87 -3.86
CA ARG A 500 -0.34 -1.80 -3.07
C ARG A 500 1.12 -1.36 -3.00
N LYS A 501 1.60 -0.58 -3.97
CA LYS A 501 3.00 -0.12 -4.10
C LYS A 501 3.23 1.29 -3.59
N ARG A 502 2.17 1.98 -3.17
CA ARG A 502 2.26 3.34 -2.63
C ARG A 502 2.98 3.32 -1.29
N MET A 503 3.95 4.21 -1.12
CA MET A 503 4.62 4.49 0.15
C MET A 503 4.24 5.89 0.63
N SER A 504 2.93 6.17 0.72
CA SER A 504 2.42 7.49 1.12
C SER A 504 2.97 7.93 2.48
N ASN A 505 3.41 9.19 2.56
CA ASN A 505 3.99 9.77 3.77
C ASN A 505 2.88 10.36 4.65
N GLN A 506 2.77 9.89 5.89
CA GLN A 506 1.64 10.21 6.74
C GLN A 506 2.08 10.68 8.12
N ARG A 507 1.38 11.69 8.65
CA ARG A 507 1.38 12.04 10.08
C ARG A 507 -0.04 12.22 10.58
N SER A 508 -0.26 11.79 11.82
CA SER A 508 -1.53 11.98 12.52
C SER A 508 -1.27 12.67 13.85
N ILE A 509 -2.14 13.60 14.22
CA ILE A 509 -2.14 14.27 15.53
C ILE A 509 -3.53 14.14 16.15
N THR A 510 -3.63 14.11 17.47
CA THR A 510 -4.92 14.04 18.17
C THR A 510 -5.08 15.26 19.07
N THR A 511 -6.26 15.89 19.02
CA THR A 511 -6.56 17.05 19.88
C THR A 511 -6.69 16.63 21.34
N ASP A 512 -5.80 17.13 22.20
CA ASP A 512 -5.85 16.90 23.65
C ASP A 512 -6.56 18.09 24.33
N PRO A 513 -7.78 17.91 24.87
CA PRO A 513 -8.54 19.01 25.44
C PRO A 513 -7.88 19.62 26.71
N THR A 514 -6.86 18.96 27.27
CA THR A 514 -6.12 19.41 28.45
C THR A 514 -4.83 20.14 28.10
N GLN A 515 -4.43 20.17 26.83
CA GLN A 515 -3.19 20.78 26.39
C GLN A 515 -3.23 22.30 26.58
N VAL A 516 -2.22 22.84 27.27
CA VAL A 516 -2.08 24.27 27.56
C VAL A 516 -0.98 24.88 26.69
N ALA A 517 -1.27 26.01 26.05
CA ALA A 517 -0.30 26.79 25.29
C ALA A 517 0.62 27.60 26.21
N SER A 518 1.73 28.12 25.67
CA SER A 518 2.74 28.88 26.45
C SER A 518 2.20 30.14 27.13
N ASN A 519 1.07 30.67 26.65
CA ASN A 519 0.39 31.83 27.22
C ASN A 519 -0.62 31.48 28.33
N GLY A 520 -0.79 30.18 28.66
CA GLY A 520 -1.72 29.69 29.68
C GLY A 520 -3.13 29.35 29.16
N ASP A 521 -3.44 29.61 27.89
CA ASP A 521 -4.74 29.26 27.30
C ASP A 521 -4.78 27.77 26.90
N LEU A 522 -5.98 27.19 26.81
CA LEU A 522 -6.18 25.83 26.28
C LEU A 522 -5.93 25.85 24.76
N PHE A 523 -5.00 25.02 24.29
CA PHE A 523 -4.49 25.05 22.93
C PHE A 523 -5.58 24.77 21.89
N TRP A 524 -6.45 23.80 22.17
CA TRP A 524 -7.55 23.36 21.29
C TRP A 524 -8.90 24.02 21.64
N ASP A 525 -8.89 25.17 22.32
CA ASP A 525 -10.11 25.94 22.60
C ASP A 525 -10.63 26.64 21.32
N LYS A 526 -11.82 27.25 21.41
CA LYS A 526 -12.51 27.87 20.29
C LYS A 526 -11.60 28.90 19.58
N PRO A 527 -11.41 28.83 18.25
CA PRO A 527 -10.52 29.73 17.51
C PRO A 527 -10.83 31.22 17.71
N ALA A 528 -12.11 31.58 17.91
CA ALA A 528 -12.49 32.97 18.22
C ALA A 528 -11.91 33.49 19.56
N LYS A 529 -11.52 32.60 20.47
CA LYS A 529 -10.95 32.93 21.78
C LYS A 529 -9.42 32.88 21.78
N VAL A 530 -8.83 31.85 21.17
CA VAL A 530 -7.38 31.57 21.25
C VAL A 530 -6.63 31.79 19.93
N GLY A 531 -7.35 31.99 18.83
CA GLY A 531 -6.79 32.12 17.49
C GLY A 531 -6.38 33.54 17.10
N THR A 532 -5.72 33.63 15.94
CA THR A 532 -5.33 34.88 15.28
C THR A 532 -6.34 35.24 14.18
N SER A 533 -6.63 36.53 14.03
CA SER A 533 -7.49 37.01 12.94
C SER A 533 -6.75 36.97 11.61
N VAL A 534 -7.35 36.33 10.62
CA VAL A 534 -6.80 36.10 9.28
C VAL A 534 -7.91 36.27 8.23
N THR A 535 -7.52 36.36 6.97
CA THR A 535 -8.46 36.64 5.86
C THR A 535 -8.39 35.52 4.82
N PHE A 536 -9.53 34.98 4.42
CA PHE A 536 -9.61 34.05 3.29
C PHE A 536 -9.28 34.75 1.96
N PRO A 537 -8.94 34.01 0.89
CA PRO A 537 -8.68 34.61 -0.42
C PRO A 537 -9.82 35.48 -0.99
N ASN A 538 -11.06 35.25 -0.55
CA ASN A 538 -12.23 36.03 -0.95
C ASN A 538 -12.44 37.33 -0.12
N GLY A 539 -11.56 37.64 0.84
CA GLY A 539 -11.65 38.82 1.70
C GLY A 539 -12.42 38.63 3.01
N THR A 540 -13.05 37.47 3.24
CA THR A 540 -13.77 37.20 4.50
C THR A 540 -12.78 36.97 5.65
N GLN A 541 -12.96 37.69 6.76
CA GLN A 541 -12.17 37.48 7.97
C GLN A 541 -12.66 36.27 8.75
N PHE A 542 -11.72 35.54 9.36
CA PHE A 542 -11.96 34.41 10.23
C PHE A 542 -10.86 34.31 11.30
N PHE A 543 -11.03 33.44 12.29
CA PHE A 543 -10.00 33.16 13.29
C PHE A 543 -9.35 31.80 13.02
N ARG A 544 -8.01 31.77 13.01
CA ARG A 544 -7.23 30.53 12.92
C ARG A 544 -6.61 30.24 14.28
N GLY A 545 -6.90 29.07 14.84
CA GLY A 545 -6.28 28.57 16.06
C GLY A 545 -4.78 28.31 15.87
N PRO A 546 -4.06 28.02 16.97
CA PRO A 546 -2.65 27.67 16.91
C PRO A 546 -2.42 26.41 16.06
N GLY A 547 -1.23 26.29 15.47
CA GLY A 547 -0.89 25.18 14.57
C GLY A 547 -0.21 24.03 15.32
N TYR A 548 -0.60 22.80 15.03
CA TYR A 548 0.01 21.60 15.62
C TYR A 548 0.39 20.61 14.52
N GLY A 549 1.64 20.18 14.49
CA GLY A 549 2.14 19.33 13.41
C GLY A 549 3.65 19.13 13.50
N THR A 550 4.31 18.96 12.36
CA THR A 550 5.74 18.65 12.31
C THR A 550 6.51 19.58 11.36
N SER A 551 7.72 19.96 11.77
CA SER A 551 8.69 20.64 10.89
C SER A 551 9.42 19.71 9.92
N ALA A 552 9.40 18.40 10.17
CA ALA A 552 10.14 17.39 9.43
C ALA A 552 9.19 16.32 8.86
N PHE A 553 8.19 16.76 8.08
CA PHE A 553 7.19 15.85 7.51
C PHE A 553 7.79 14.90 6.48
N ILE A 554 8.55 15.44 5.52
CA ILE A 554 9.28 14.68 4.49
C ILE A 554 10.45 15.54 3.99
N SER A 555 11.62 14.94 3.75
CA SER A 555 12.75 15.67 3.14
C SER A 555 12.50 15.95 1.67
N HIS A 556 13.10 17.01 1.13
CA HIS A 556 12.99 17.32 -0.30
C HIS A 556 13.48 16.17 -1.18
N ASP A 557 14.57 15.50 -0.81
CA ASP A 557 15.06 14.34 -1.57
C ASP A 557 14.01 13.22 -1.66
N ARG A 558 13.31 12.94 -0.55
CA ARG A 558 12.25 11.90 -0.54
C ARG A 558 11.01 12.36 -1.28
N LEU A 559 10.64 13.63 -1.16
CA LEU A 559 9.57 14.25 -1.92
C LEU A 559 9.77 14.09 -3.44
N HIS A 560 11.03 14.09 -3.93
CA HIS A 560 11.38 13.91 -5.34
C HIS A 560 11.69 12.46 -5.77
N SER A 561 11.66 11.49 -4.85
CA SER A 561 12.12 10.12 -5.14
C SER A 561 11.09 9.18 -5.77
N ARG A 562 9.80 9.35 -5.45
CA ARG A 562 8.68 8.51 -5.89
C ARG A 562 7.63 9.35 -6.62
N ASP A 563 6.39 8.87 -6.72
CA ASP A 563 5.30 9.57 -7.40
C ASP A 563 4.58 10.59 -6.49
N PHE A 564 5.26 11.17 -5.49
CA PHE A 564 4.66 12.22 -4.64
C PHE A 564 4.32 13.48 -5.44
N LEU A 565 5.17 13.84 -6.40
CA LEU A 565 5.01 14.96 -7.31
C LEU A 565 4.84 14.47 -8.75
N LYS A 566 3.64 14.00 -9.10
CA LYS A 566 3.34 13.47 -10.43
C LYS A 566 2.75 14.56 -11.33
N GLY A 567 3.34 14.79 -12.49
CA GLY A 567 2.95 15.92 -13.37
C GLY A 567 3.14 17.32 -12.75
N GLY A 568 3.93 17.42 -11.68
CA GLY A 568 4.07 18.64 -10.89
C GLY A 568 2.98 18.84 -9.83
N ASP A 569 2.06 17.89 -9.65
CA ASP A 569 0.96 18.02 -8.71
C ASP A 569 1.21 17.21 -7.43
N ALA A 570 0.73 17.72 -6.30
CA ALA A 570 0.75 17.05 -5.01
C ALA A 570 -0.68 16.87 -4.48
N PHE A 571 -0.98 15.68 -3.96
CA PHE A 571 -2.28 15.38 -3.33
C PHE A 571 -2.10 15.10 -1.84
N PHE A 572 -2.73 15.93 -1.02
CA PHE A 572 -2.84 15.72 0.43
C PHE A 572 -4.20 15.10 0.75
N LEU A 573 -4.19 13.91 1.35
CA LEU A 573 -5.38 13.21 1.80
C LEU A 573 -5.59 13.52 3.27
N LEU A 574 -6.72 14.16 3.58
CA LEU A 574 -7.02 14.75 4.89
C LEU A 574 -8.26 14.09 5.49
N SER A 575 -8.20 13.71 6.76
CA SER A 575 -9.34 13.17 7.50
C SER A 575 -9.29 13.59 8.96
N VAL A 576 -10.44 13.90 9.56
CA VAL A 576 -10.56 14.25 10.98
C VAL A 576 -11.67 13.41 11.61
N GLU A 577 -11.31 12.51 12.51
CA GLU A 577 -12.24 11.54 13.10
C GLU A 577 -12.26 11.56 14.62
N ASP A 578 -13.43 11.23 15.18
CA ASP A 578 -13.61 11.03 16.62
C ASP A 578 -13.01 9.69 17.05
N VAL A 579 -11.96 9.74 17.87
CA VAL A 579 -11.27 8.58 18.43
C VAL A 579 -11.51 8.41 19.93
N SER A 580 -12.50 9.13 20.50
CA SER A 580 -12.83 9.06 21.93
C SER A 580 -13.19 7.65 22.41
N HIS A 581 -13.75 6.81 21.53
CA HIS A 581 -14.07 5.41 21.83
C HIS A 581 -12.83 4.57 22.21
N LEU A 582 -11.61 5.00 21.82
CA LEU A 582 -10.34 4.33 22.18
C LEU A 582 -9.86 4.66 23.60
N SER A 583 -10.50 5.63 24.27
CA SER A 583 -10.23 5.93 25.69
C SER A 583 -10.80 4.87 26.62
N ALA A 584 -11.81 4.11 26.18
CA ALA A 584 -12.35 3.00 26.96
C ALA A 584 -11.36 1.83 26.99
N SER A 585 -11.17 1.25 28.18
CA SER A 585 -10.34 0.06 28.36
C SER A 585 -10.87 -1.09 27.52
N GLN A 586 -9.97 -1.80 26.83
CA GLN A 586 -10.35 -2.99 26.09
C GLN A 586 -10.84 -4.09 27.06
N PRO A 587 -11.92 -4.81 26.72
CA PRO A 587 -12.43 -5.87 27.58
C PRO A 587 -11.39 -6.97 27.74
N THR A 588 -11.17 -7.42 28.96
CA THR A 588 -10.38 -8.63 29.22
C THR A 588 -11.29 -9.85 29.13
N PRO A 589 -10.85 -10.93 28.46
CA PRO A 589 -11.59 -12.18 28.43
C PRO A 589 -11.83 -12.67 29.87
N VAL A 590 -13.10 -12.84 30.24
CA VAL A 590 -13.44 -13.40 31.55
C VAL A 590 -13.00 -14.86 31.55
N PRO A 591 -12.20 -15.32 32.54
CA PRO A 591 -11.86 -16.72 32.66
C PRO A 591 -13.16 -17.51 32.81
N THR A 592 -13.49 -18.33 31.81
CA THR A 592 -14.60 -19.26 31.95
C THR A 592 -14.18 -20.26 33.01
N THR A 593 -14.78 -20.19 34.21
CA THR A 593 -14.70 -21.26 35.19
C THR A 593 -15.38 -22.48 34.60
N THR A 594 -14.65 -23.27 33.82
CA THR A 594 -15.04 -24.65 33.55
C THR A 594 -14.95 -25.41 34.86
N THR A 595 -16.05 -25.41 35.62
CA THR A 595 -16.40 -26.52 36.49
C THR A 595 -16.41 -27.76 35.63
N LYS A 596 -15.35 -28.56 35.78
CA LYS A 596 -15.24 -29.91 35.22
C LYS A 596 -16.52 -30.67 35.62
N PRO A 597 -17.36 -31.12 34.68
CA PRO A 597 -18.50 -31.96 35.04
C PRO A 597 -18.00 -33.29 35.63
N PRO A 598 -18.78 -33.96 36.48
CA PRO A 598 -18.37 -35.22 37.10
C PRO A 598 -18.06 -36.25 36.02
N VAL A 599 -16.91 -36.90 36.15
CA VAL A 599 -16.51 -38.07 35.38
C VAL A 599 -17.58 -39.13 35.59
N THR A 600 -18.37 -39.39 34.55
CA THR A 600 -19.17 -40.60 34.41
C THR A 600 -18.46 -41.46 33.37
N ASP A 601 -18.02 -42.63 33.82
CA ASP A 601 -17.45 -43.69 32.97
C ASP A 601 -18.43 -44.05 31.84
N ILE A 602 -17.88 -44.30 30.63
CA ILE A 602 -18.37 -45.17 29.51
C ILE A 602 -17.75 -44.66 28.16
N PRO A 603 -17.39 -45.54 27.19
CA PRO A 603 -16.19 -46.37 27.05
C PRO A 603 -15.23 -45.83 25.94
N SER A 604 -14.21 -46.62 25.58
CA SER A 604 -13.16 -46.33 24.58
C SER A 604 -13.60 -45.69 23.24
N PRO A 605 -12.73 -44.90 22.58
CA PRO A 605 -13.07 -44.17 21.36
C PRO A 605 -13.07 -45.06 20.13
N THR A 606 -14.25 -45.28 19.54
CA THR A 606 -14.39 -45.55 18.10
C THR A 606 -14.37 -44.23 17.33
N LYS A 607 -13.50 -44.17 16.31
CA LYS A 607 -13.35 -43.09 15.31
C LYS A 607 -14.69 -42.57 14.77
N PRO A 608 -14.75 -41.28 14.40
CA PRO A 608 -15.58 -40.81 13.30
C PRO A 608 -14.73 -40.15 12.19
N GLY A 609 -14.82 -40.70 10.98
CA GLY A 609 -14.42 -40.01 9.75
C GLY A 609 -15.59 -39.18 9.17
N PRO A 610 -15.33 -38.29 8.21
CA PRO A 610 -16.38 -37.60 7.46
C PRO A 610 -17.10 -38.61 6.54
N ASP A 611 -18.40 -38.43 6.30
CA ASP A 611 -19.23 -39.29 5.45
C ASP A 611 -18.59 -39.49 4.06
N VAL A 612 -17.95 -40.64 3.87
CA VAL A 612 -17.47 -41.14 2.59
C VAL A 612 -18.59 -42.00 2.01
N PRO A 613 -19.01 -41.81 0.74
CA PRO A 613 -19.98 -42.70 0.09
C PRO A 613 -19.53 -44.17 0.21
N LYS A 614 -20.45 -45.11 0.45
CA LYS A 614 -20.11 -46.54 0.69
C LYS A 614 -19.26 -47.14 -0.43
N GLU A 615 -19.44 -46.67 -1.66
CA GLU A 615 -18.71 -47.10 -2.85
C GLU A 615 -17.25 -46.58 -2.87
N CYS A 616 -16.92 -45.58 -2.05
CA CYS A 616 -15.58 -45.06 -1.83
C CYS A 616 -14.87 -45.72 -0.62
N GLU A 617 -15.56 -46.53 0.20
CA GLU A 617 -14.92 -47.33 1.25
C GLU A 617 -14.04 -48.41 0.61
N GLY A 618 -12.72 -48.29 0.77
CA GLY A 618 -11.74 -49.25 0.25
C GLY A 618 -11.24 -48.99 -1.17
N PHE A 619 -11.73 -47.97 -1.88
CA PHE A 619 -11.18 -47.60 -3.21
C PHE A 619 -9.73 -47.09 -3.11
N GLY A 620 -9.40 -46.38 -2.02
CA GLY A 620 -8.03 -46.10 -1.60
C GLY A 620 -7.25 -45.14 -2.50
N CYS A 621 -7.66 -43.87 -2.55
CA CYS A 621 -6.91 -42.81 -3.20
C CYS A 621 -5.59 -42.54 -2.46
N LYS A 622 -4.50 -42.30 -3.19
CA LYS A 622 -3.17 -42.01 -2.66
C LYS A 622 -2.89 -40.51 -2.68
N ASN A 623 -1.86 -40.09 -1.94
CA ASN A 623 -1.30 -38.73 -1.98
C ASN A 623 -2.35 -37.61 -1.77
N ASP A 624 -3.18 -37.74 -0.74
CA ASP A 624 -4.29 -36.84 -0.41
C ASP A 624 -5.37 -36.71 -1.50
N GLY A 625 -5.46 -37.66 -2.44
CA GLY A 625 -6.56 -37.71 -3.41
C GLY A 625 -7.90 -37.95 -2.72
N VAL A 626 -8.94 -37.23 -3.13
CA VAL A 626 -10.29 -37.34 -2.56
C VAL A 626 -11.13 -38.26 -3.46
N CYS A 627 -11.72 -39.31 -2.88
CA CYS A 627 -12.64 -40.17 -3.62
C CYS A 627 -13.99 -39.48 -3.79
N VAL A 628 -14.49 -39.41 -5.01
CA VAL A 628 -15.82 -38.88 -5.35
C VAL A 628 -16.53 -39.86 -6.28
N LEU A 629 -17.87 -39.80 -6.30
CA LEU A 629 -18.66 -40.58 -7.25
C LEU A 629 -18.91 -39.79 -8.53
N GLU A 630 -18.54 -40.36 -9.66
CA GLU A 630 -18.83 -39.83 -10.99
C GLU A 630 -19.54 -40.92 -11.79
N ASN A 631 -20.79 -40.67 -12.20
CA ASN A 631 -21.67 -41.68 -12.82
C ASN A 631 -21.79 -42.98 -12.00
N GLU A 632 -22.02 -42.84 -10.69
CA GLU A 632 -22.15 -43.97 -9.73
C GLU A 632 -20.90 -44.86 -9.60
N LYS A 633 -19.74 -44.43 -10.10
CA LYS A 633 -18.45 -45.12 -9.94
C LYS A 633 -17.46 -44.29 -9.11
N PRO A 634 -16.67 -44.91 -8.22
CA PRO A 634 -15.67 -44.21 -7.44
C PRO A 634 -14.48 -43.79 -8.32
N VAL A 635 -14.10 -42.51 -8.25
CA VAL A 635 -12.96 -41.91 -8.95
C VAL A 635 -12.17 -41.03 -7.98
N CYS A 636 -10.84 -41.02 -8.08
CA CYS A 636 -9.98 -40.16 -7.26
C CYS A 636 -9.78 -38.79 -7.92
N ARG A 637 -10.13 -37.71 -7.20
CA ARG A 637 -9.75 -36.34 -7.56
C ARG A 637 -8.40 -36.02 -6.91
N CYS A 638 -7.40 -35.85 -7.76
CA CYS A 638 -6.02 -35.67 -7.32
C CYS A 638 -5.72 -34.24 -6.89
N LYS A 639 -4.85 -34.09 -5.89
CA LYS A 639 -4.39 -32.79 -5.40
C LYS A 639 -3.57 -32.08 -6.48
N VAL A 640 -3.93 -30.83 -6.73
CA VAL A 640 -3.29 -29.94 -7.70
C VAL A 640 -2.75 -28.72 -6.96
N THR A 641 -1.51 -28.35 -7.24
CA THR A 641 -0.88 -27.09 -6.80
C THR A 641 -0.38 -26.32 -8.02
N LYS A 642 0.14 -25.11 -7.83
CA LYS A 642 0.64 -24.26 -8.93
C LYS A 642 1.79 -24.91 -9.72
N ASP A 643 2.65 -25.69 -9.05
CA ASP A 643 3.90 -26.20 -9.63
C ASP A 643 3.93 -27.73 -9.85
N TRP A 644 2.96 -28.46 -9.28
CA TRP A 644 2.84 -29.90 -9.45
C TRP A 644 1.41 -30.40 -9.18
N TRP A 645 1.08 -31.56 -9.75
CA TRP A 645 -0.17 -32.27 -9.50
C TRP A 645 0.06 -33.78 -9.50
N TYR A 646 -0.82 -34.52 -8.82
CA TYR A 646 -0.85 -35.98 -8.94
C TYR A 646 -1.74 -36.41 -10.11
N VAL A 647 -1.37 -37.50 -10.78
CA VAL A 647 -2.09 -38.14 -11.89
C VAL A 647 -2.12 -39.66 -11.71
N GLY A 648 -3.01 -40.31 -12.45
CA GLY A 648 -3.28 -41.75 -12.34
C GLY A 648 -4.62 -42.02 -11.67
N ASP A 649 -5.16 -43.22 -11.87
CA ASP A 649 -6.54 -43.59 -11.46
C ASP A 649 -6.73 -43.51 -9.94
N LYS A 650 -5.63 -43.59 -9.16
CA LYS A 650 -5.61 -43.44 -7.70
C LYS A 650 -4.69 -42.32 -7.22
N CYS A 651 -4.30 -41.39 -8.09
CA CYS A 651 -3.38 -40.28 -7.78
C CYS A 651 -1.97 -40.72 -7.37
N GLU A 652 -1.49 -41.85 -7.89
CA GLU A 652 -0.24 -42.48 -7.49
C GLU A 652 1.02 -41.78 -8.01
N ARG A 653 0.93 -40.96 -9.07
CA ARG A 653 2.11 -40.37 -9.73
C ARG A 653 2.14 -38.85 -9.63
N LYS A 654 3.22 -38.27 -9.12
CA LYS A 654 3.45 -36.81 -9.10
C LYS A 654 4.01 -36.34 -10.45
N VAL A 655 3.53 -35.20 -10.94
CA VAL A 655 4.01 -34.54 -12.15
C VAL A 655 4.22 -33.06 -11.85
N SER A 656 5.31 -32.46 -12.32
CA SER A 656 5.61 -31.03 -12.17
C SER A 656 5.73 -30.33 -13.52
N SER A 657 5.52 -29.00 -13.54
CA SER A 657 5.75 -28.14 -14.71
C SER A 657 7.18 -28.22 -15.26
N GLN A 658 8.18 -28.56 -14.43
CA GLN A 658 9.55 -28.78 -14.90
C GLN A 658 9.69 -30.05 -15.76
N ASP A 659 8.93 -31.11 -15.48
CA ASP A 659 8.99 -32.37 -16.24
C ASP A 659 8.39 -32.21 -17.64
N THR A 660 7.34 -31.39 -17.79
CA THR A 660 6.76 -31.04 -19.09
C THR A 660 7.71 -30.17 -19.92
N LEU A 661 8.52 -29.33 -19.28
CA LEU A 661 9.51 -28.47 -19.94
C LEU A 661 10.67 -29.29 -20.51
N VAL A 662 11.14 -30.33 -19.80
CA VAL A 662 12.17 -31.25 -20.29
C VAL A 662 11.69 -32.06 -21.51
N ILE A 663 10.43 -32.51 -21.51
CA ILE A 663 9.84 -33.23 -22.65
C ILE A 663 9.63 -32.29 -23.85
N ALA A 664 9.16 -31.06 -23.63
CA ALA A 664 8.96 -30.08 -24.70
C ALA A 664 10.29 -29.61 -25.33
N VAL A 665 11.34 -29.41 -24.53
CA VAL A 665 12.68 -29.02 -25.01
C VAL A 665 13.32 -30.17 -25.81
N SER A 666 13.24 -31.42 -25.35
CA SER A 666 13.78 -32.57 -26.10
C SER A 666 13.08 -32.78 -27.45
N SER A 667 11.75 -32.61 -27.50
CA SER A 667 10.96 -32.73 -28.73
C SER A 667 11.32 -31.64 -29.74
N SER A 668 11.52 -30.41 -29.27
CA SER A 668 11.85 -29.24 -30.10
C SER A 668 13.26 -29.36 -30.70
N VAL A 669 14.24 -29.80 -29.91
CA VAL A 669 15.62 -30.03 -30.37
C VAL A 669 15.67 -31.14 -31.44
N THR A 670 14.87 -32.19 -31.28
CA THR A 670 14.82 -33.30 -32.24
C THR A 670 14.23 -32.85 -33.58
N ILE A 671 13.15 -32.06 -33.56
CA ILE A 671 12.54 -31.48 -34.77
C ILE A 671 13.53 -30.53 -35.47
N PHE A 672 14.22 -29.68 -34.70
CA PHE A 672 15.21 -28.76 -35.26
C PHE A 672 16.38 -29.50 -35.91
N ALA A 673 16.89 -30.57 -35.29
CA ALA A 673 17.94 -31.40 -35.86
C ALA A 673 17.49 -32.10 -37.17
N VAL A 674 16.26 -32.63 -37.20
CA VAL A 674 15.70 -33.25 -38.42
C VAL A 674 15.52 -32.21 -39.52
N MET A 675 15.00 -31.02 -39.22
CA MET A 675 14.87 -29.93 -40.18
C MET A 675 16.23 -29.47 -40.72
N LEU A 676 17.26 -29.41 -39.88
CA LEU A 676 18.63 -29.09 -40.28
C LEU A 676 19.22 -30.16 -41.21
N ILE A 677 18.98 -31.44 -40.92
CA ILE A 677 19.42 -32.55 -41.78
C ILE A 677 18.69 -32.50 -43.13
N ILE A 678 17.38 -32.25 -43.14
CA ILE A 678 16.60 -32.11 -44.38
C ILE A 678 17.08 -30.91 -45.22
N THR A 679 17.36 -29.78 -44.59
CA THR A 679 17.90 -28.60 -45.31
C THR A 679 19.30 -28.86 -45.85
N LEU A 680 20.20 -29.42 -45.04
CA LEU A 680 21.56 -29.77 -45.49
C LEU A 680 21.55 -30.80 -46.63
N THR A 681 20.72 -31.85 -46.52
CA THR A 681 20.57 -32.86 -47.58
C THR A 681 19.94 -32.26 -48.84
N SER A 682 18.94 -31.38 -48.71
CA SER A 682 18.33 -30.66 -49.83
C SER A 682 19.35 -29.75 -50.53
N VAL A 683 20.15 -29.01 -49.77
CA VAL A 683 21.23 -28.15 -50.30
C VAL A 683 22.30 -28.99 -51.00
N LEU A 684 22.70 -30.13 -50.42
CA LEU A 684 23.66 -31.06 -51.05
C LEU A 684 23.09 -31.67 -52.34
N CYS A 685 21.82 -32.06 -52.34
CA CYS A 685 21.13 -32.57 -53.52
C CYS A 685 21.00 -31.51 -54.61
N LEU A 686 20.65 -30.26 -54.26
CA LEU A 686 20.62 -29.13 -55.18
C LEU A 686 22.01 -28.83 -55.74
N LYS A 687 23.05 -28.81 -54.91
CA LYS A 687 24.44 -28.60 -55.35
C LYS A 687 24.92 -29.72 -56.27
N LYS A 688 24.52 -30.98 -56.01
CA LYS A 688 24.81 -32.14 -56.87
C LYS A 688 24.02 -32.11 -58.18
N LYS A 689 22.76 -31.66 -58.16
CA LYS A 689 21.93 -31.43 -59.36
C LYS A 689 22.52 -30.31 -60.21
N HIS A 690 22.97 -29.23 -59.59
CA HIS A 690 23.58 -28.10 -60.28
C HIS A 690 24.95 -28.48 -60.87
N LYS A 691 25.79 -29.23 -60.15
CA LYS A 691 27.01 -29.83 -60.71
C LYS A 691 26.72 -30.78 -61.89
N LYS A 692 25.66 -31.61 -61.81
CA LYS A 692 25.23 -32.46 -62.94
C LYS A 692 24.71 -31.66 -64.12
N GLN A 693 24.01 -30.54 -63.90
CA GLN A 693 23.56 -29.63 -64.96
C GLN A 693 24.74 -28.93 -65.62
N ILE A 694 25.72 -28.46 -64.85
CA ILE A 694 26.96 -27.86 -65.39
C ILE A 694 27.76 -28.92 -66.18
N ALA A 695 27.83 -30.17 -65.71
CA ALA A 695 28.48 -31.26 -66.45
C ALA A 695 27.70 -31.66 -67.74
N LYS A 696 26.37 -31.53 -67.75
CA LYS A 696 25.54 -31.71 -68.96
C LYS A 696 25.68 -30.55 -69.93
N ALA A 697 25.76 -29.30 -69.45
CA ALA A 697 25.99 -28.12 -70.26
C ALA A 697 27.40 -28.13 -70.89
N GLY A 698 28.42 -28.53 -70.13
CA GLY A 698 29.78 -28.72 -70.66
C GLY A 698 29.91 -29.86 -71.68
N LYS A 699 29.04 -30.88 -71.61
CA LYS A 699 28.92 -31.93 -72.65
C LYS A 699 28.09 -31.51 -73.86
N ALA A 700 27.08 -30.65 -73.70
CA ALA A 700 26.30 -30.10 -74.80
C ALA A 700 27.12 -29.10 -75.63
N GLN A 701 27.98 -28.31 -74.98
CA GLN A 701 28.87 -27.34 -75.62
C GLN A 701 30.10 -27.97 -76.31
N THR A 702 30.36 -29.26 -76.07
CA THR A 702 31.39 -30.05 -76.81
C THR A 702 30.81 -30.85 -77.99
N THR A 703 29.49 -30.94 -78.14
CA THR A 703 28.83 -31.59 -79.30
C THR A 703 28.28 -30.62 -80.35
N GLU A 704 28.32 -29.31 -80.11
CA GLU A 704 27.83 -28.28 -81.05
C GLU A 704 28.96 -27.57 -81.84
N ASN A 705 30.22 -28.00 -81.66
CA ASN A 705 31.40 -27.55 -82.42
C ASN A 705 32.04 -28.66 -83.28
N ALA A 706 31.24 -29.65 -83.67
CA ALA A 706 31.58 -30.58 -84.73
C ALA A 706 30.31 -30.80 -85.57
N TYR A 707 30.39 -30.50 -86.87
CA TYR A 707 29.36 -30.66 -87.93
C TYR A 707 28.50 -29.44 -88.32
N THR A 708 29.13 -28.45 -88.99
CA THR A 708 28.75 -27.74 -90.26
C THR A 708 29.78 -26.59 -90.41
N PHE A 709 30.56 -26.33 -91.47
CA PHE A 709 30.48 -26.51 -92.94
C PHE A 709 29.16 -26.14 -93.59
#